data_AF-A0A143ZB46-F1
#
_entry.id   AF-A0A143ZB46-F1
#
_cell.length_a   1.000
_cell.length_b   1.000
_cell.length_c   1.000
_cell.angle_alpha   90.00
_cell.angle_beta   90.00
_cell.angle_gamma   90.00
#
_symmetry.space_group_name_H-M   'P 1'
#
loop_
_entity.id
_entity.type
_entity.pdbx_description
1 polymer ?
#
loop_
_entity_poly.entity_id
_entity_poly.type
_entity_poly.pdbx_seq_one_letter_code
_entity_poly.pdbx_strand_id
1 'polypeptide(L)'
;MGNSELVSYAILSVNYNEKNNFLSNFEPFVLEIIKKTNPSQISKDDLKSGLKDEFGLEIPSSIIKIICRNLSDKGYLFTEKIYELSDRYVYKPDLEKIDSVNLISKSDSMVKDFNVLIESFRAFIINNFGDRENLDLSNEKLIGMVDFFVKENNVNLVLDTTFTNKYEKDYDNYLVANFVQHINESDPNNYATFLNIVKGNMLSESLYYNSSGNFEKKFTGSKFFFDTSFIMYAMGYSGPQRQMPCTELLNLLKVNQAELFCFERNITEVIGILTWSKHHLNSGKDSHNTITYFRENGINEEDIDLIISDLESSIENQLGIKISPDSDYDHEDYSNVIDYNGFLEFLSKNISYTKDISLDNDVEAVGSIMRLRKRKQPTNIEDCGAIFVTTNNTLAKKTKEYFLSQENIGIPPVLTDSVVTNLVWLKNPQLYPNLPSLKLIADCLAAINPSDRLWNKYIDKLELLTANNELIDKNKIVTLRYLPEAKKILMDKTMGDENAITEGTANEILVEIEKQRLTEIELVKEKERQKAQESIIEHKKENENLQKELKDRDSAYSNTLEIIRKRSNKRAATITFVIVFLICCLLGLLSFFTLELVELHKNIQIAISVSVTVLFPILGFISKFTGFDITLLIEKFQIHLSKFFFQKECSKLKININ
;
A
#
# COMPACT_ATOMS: atom_id res chain seq x y z
N MET A 1 -28.97 19.39 -4.45
CA MET A 1 -29.33 18.26 -3.57
C MET A 1 -28.12 17.49 -3.04
N GLY A 2 -27.05 17.26 -3.82
CA GLY A 2 -25.93 16.38 -3.40
C GLY A 2 -25.12 16.80 -2.16
N ASN A 3 -25.07 18.08 -1.79
CA ASN A 3 -24.29 18.52 -0.60
C ASN A 3 -24.91 18.00 0.71
N SER A 4 -26.23 18.10 0.87
CA SER A 4 -26.90 17.68 2.11
C SER A 4 -26.89 16.16 2.30
N GLU A 5 -26.90 15.39 1.22
CA GLU A 5 -26.89 13.92 1.26
C GLU A 5 -25.55 13.35 1.73
N LEU A 6 -24.42 13.78 1.12
CA LEU A 6 -23.09 13.29 1.51
C LEU A 6 -22.73 13.71 2.95
N VAL A 7 -23.12 14.91 3.36
CA VAL A 7 -23.00 15.33 4.76
C VAL A 7 -23.86 14.46 5.68
N SER A 8 -25.08 14.11 5.26
CA SER A 8 -25.95 13.21 6.03
C SER A 8 -25.34 11.81 6.18
N TYR A 9 -24.67 11.29 5.15
CA TYR A 9 -23.89 10.06 5.24
C TYR A 9 -22.75 10.17 6.27
N ALA A 10 -21.95 11.24 6.24
CA ALA A 10 -20.90 11.44 7.24
C ALA A 10 -21.48 11.49 8.67
N ILE A 11 -22.61 12.18 8.86
CA ILE A 11 -23.33 12.25 10.14
C ILE A 11 -23.81 10.85 10.59
N LEU A 12 -24.39 10.06 9.69
CA LEU A 12 -24.85 8.69 9.97
C LEU A 12 -23.70 7.81 10.45
N SER A 13 -22.55 7.87 9.78
CA SER A 13 -21.35 7.11 10.17
C SER A 13 -20.85 7.49 11.57
N VAL A 14 -20.80 8.78 11.87
CA VAL A 14 -20.26 9.28 13.16
C VAL A 14 -21.24 9.08 14.32
N ASN A 15 -22.54 9.13 14.04
CA ASN A 15 -23.57 8.86 15.03
C ASN A 15 -23.78 7.37 15.28
N TYR A 16 -23.25 6.50 14.42
CA TYR A 16 -23.26 5.06 14.62
C TYR A 16 -22.63 4.70 15.97
N ASN A 17 -23.49 4.32 16.92
CA ASN A 17 -23.08 3.92 18.26
C ASN A 17 -23.55 2.49 18.54
N GLU A 18 -22.59 1.61 18.78
CA GLU A 18 -22.72 0.15 18.88
C GLU A 18 -23.69 -0.35 19.96
N LYS A 19 -24.03 0.48 20.94
CA LYS A 19 -24.96 0.13 22.03
C LYS A 19 -26.42 0.38 21.70
N ASN A 20 -26.71 1.03 20.57
CA ASN A 20 -28.06 1.39 20.16
C ASN A 20 -28.50 0.53 18.98
N ASN A 21 -29.80 0.25 18.90
CA ASN A 21 -30.42 -0.36 17.73
C ASN A 21 -30.01 0.43 16.46
N PHE A 22 -29.58 -0.24 15.39
CA PHE A 22 -29.16 0.37 14.12
C PHE A 22 -30.09 1.48 13.63
N LEU A 23 -31.42 1.31 13.77
CA LEU A 23 -32.41 2.30 13.35
C LEU A 23 -32.35 3.61 14.17
N SER A 24 -31.75 3.58 15.36
CA SER A 24 -31.55 4.76 16.21
C SER A 24 -30.63 5.79 15.57
N ASN A 25 -29.79 5.41 14.60
CA ASN A 25 -28.93 6.35 13.87
C ASN A 25 -29.73 7.30 12.98
N PHE A 26 -30.96 6.91 12.60
CA PHE A 26 -31.86 7.71 11.77
C PHE A 26 -32.84 8.57 12.59
N GLU A 27 -32.98 8.28 13.90
CA GLU A 27 -33.86 9.04 14.79
C GLU A 27 -33.55 10.55 14.85
N PRO A 28 -32.27 11.00 14.92
CA PRO A 28 -31.93 12.42 14.89
C PRO A 28 -32.49 13.16 13.68
N PHE A 29 -32.43 12.54 12.50
CA PHE A 29 -32.94 13.14 11.26
C PHE A 29 -34.46 13.30 11.30
N VAL A 30 -35.17 12.27 11.79
CA VAL A 30 -36.64 12.33 11.95
C VAL A 30 -37.04 13.41 12.95
N LEU A 31 -36.35 13.49 14.09
CA LEU A 31 -36.63 14.52 15.11
C LEU A 31 -36.39 15.93 14.56
N GLU A 32 -35.36 16.13 13.74
CA GLU A 32 -35.09 17.43 13.13
C GLU A 32 -36.17 17.86 12.13
N ILE A 33 -36.67 16.94 11.29
CA ILE A 33 -37.81 17.23 10.41
C ILE A 33 -39.04 17.61 11.24
N ILE A 34 -39.33 16.89 12.32
CA ILE A 34 -40.46 17.18 13.21
C ILE A 34 -40.31 18.56 13.85
N LYS A 35 -39.12 18.89 14.32
CA LYS A 35 -38.81 20.20 14.91
C LYS A 35 -39.01 21.34 13.91
N LYS A 36 -38.51 21.17 12.69
CA LYS A 36 -38.60 22.18 11.61
C LYS A 36 -40.02 22.38 11.10
N THR A 37 -40.77 21.30 10.94
CA THR A 37 -42.14 21.34 10.39
C THR A 37 -43.21 21.64 11.45
N ASN A 38 -42.89 21.40 12.73
CA ASN A 38 -43.78 21.56 13.89
C ASN A 38 -45.22 21.05 13.63
N PRO A 39 -45.38 19.76 13.27
CA PRO A 39 -46.66 19.24 12.83
C PRO A 39 -47.57 18.93 14.03
N SER A 40 -48.87 19.21 13.90
CA SER A 40 -49.86 18.84 14.92
C SER A 40 -50.10 17.33 15.00
N GLN A 41 -49.83 16.60 13.91
CA GLN A 41 -49.86 15.14 13.81
C GLN A 41 -48.77 14.67 12.84
N ILE A 42 -48.14 13.53 13.14
CA ILE A 42 -47.08 12.98 12.29
C ILE A 42 -47.69 12.25 11.09
N SER A 43 -47.46 12.80 9.89
CA SER A 43 -47.70 12.13 8.61
C SER A 43 -46.42 11.40 8.16
N LYS A 44 -46.57 10.14 7.74
CA LYS A 44 -45.42 9.36 7.25
C LYS A 44 -44.90 9.87 5.92
N ASP A 45 -45.80 10.33 5.05
CA ASP A 45 -45.43 10.81 3.73
C ASP A 45 -44.71 12.16 3.85
N ASP A 46 -45.14 13.02 4.78
CA ASP A 46 -44.48 14.31 5.06
C ASP A 46 -43.09 14.11 5.68
N LEU A 47 -42.95 13.13 6.58
CA LEU A 47 -41.63 12.76 7.09
C LEU A 47 -40.73 12.21 5.98
N LYS A 48 -41.28 11.37 5.10
CA LYS A 48 -40.52 10.79 3.99
C LYS A 48 -40.04 11.87 3.01
N SER A 49 -40.93 12.79 2.61
CA SER A 49 -40.55 13.90 1.73
C SER A 49 -39.58 14.85 2.43
N GLY A 50 -39.82 15.20 3.70
CA GLY A 50 -38.92 16.06 4.47
C GLY A 50 -37.51 15.49 4.60
N LEU A 51 -37.37 14.19 4.87
CA LEU A 51 -36.09 13.50 4.93
C LEU A 51 -35.34 13.51 3.58
N LYS A 52 -36.07 13.31 2.47
CA LYS A 52 -35.49 13.38 1.12
C LYS A 52 -35.07 14.81 0.76
N ASP A 53 -35.92 15.79 1.03
CA ASP A 53 -35.71 17.17 0.61
C ASP A 53 -34.60 17.86 1.41
N GLU A 54 -34.55 17.64 2.73
CA GLU A 54 -33.56 18.28 3.61
C GLU A 54 -32.23 17.51 3.66
N PHE A 55 -32.30 16.18 3.74
CA PHE A 55 -31.12 15.34 4.02
C PHE A 55 -30.73 14.43 2.85
N GLY A 56 -31.50 14.38 1.77
CA GLY A 56 -31.27 13.42 0.67
C GLY A 56 -31.50 11.96 1.07
N LEU A 57 -32.05 11.70 2.27
CA LEU A 57 -32.20 10.35 2.81
C LEU A 57 -33.54 9.73 2.40
N GLU A 58 -33.50 8.73 1.54
CA GLU A 58 -34.68 7.98 1.15
C GLU A 58 -34.94 6.79 2.09
N ILE A 59 -35.83 6.99 3.06
CA ILE A 59 -36.19 5.95 4.04
C ILE A 59 -37.53 5.28 3.66
N PRO A 60 -37.60 3.93 3.61
CA PRO A 60 -38.86 3.23 3.37
C PRO A 60 -39.92 3.51 4.44
N SER A 61 -41.19 3.63 4.03
CA SER A 61 -42.30 3.95 4.95
C SER A 61 -42.51 2.90 6.05
N SER A 62 -42.13 1.65 5.79
CA SER A 62 -42.11 0.58 6.80
C SER A 62 -41.11 0.87 7.92
N ILE A 63 -39.93 1.39 7.57
CA ILE A 63 -38.88 1.76 8.52
C ILE A 63 -39.25 3.03 9.29
N ILE A 64 -39.81 4.05 8.63
CA ILE A 64 -40.32 5.26 9.31
C ILE A 64 -41.32 4.87 10.41
N LYS A 65 -42.20 3.90 10.16
CA LYS A 65 -43.14 3.40 11.17
C LYS A 65 -42.43 2.80 12.39
N ILE A 66 -41.33 2.08 12.19
CA ILE A 66 -40.52 1.51 13.28
C ILE A 66 -39.80 2.62 14.04
N ILE A 67 -39.20 3.58 13.34
CA ILE A 67 -38.53 4.74 13.96
C ILE A 67 -39.52 5.54 14.83
N CYS A 68 -40.71 5.86 14.32
CA CYS A 68 -41.74 6.55 15.11
C CYS A 68 -42.15 5.77 16.36
N ARG A 69 -42.21 4.42 16.27
CA ARG A 69 -42.48 3.59 17.45
C ARG A 69 -41.36 3.73 18.48
N ASN A 70 -40.10 3.59 18.07
CA ASN A 70 -38.95 3.74 18.96
C ASN A 70 -38.90 5.13 19.63
N LEU A 71 -39.20 6.19 18.86
CA LEU A 71 -39.28 7.55 19.38
C LEU A 71 -40.43 7.72 20.38
N SER A 72 -41.55 7.01 20.18
CA SER A 72 -42.65 6.99 21.14
C SER A 72 -42.27 6.26 22.42
N ASP A 73 -41.56 5.13 22.33
CA ASP A 73 -41.06 4.39 23.50
C ASP A 73 -40.04 5.22 24.31
N LYS A 74 -39.24 6.05 23.61
CA LYS A 74 -38.33 7.04 24.22
C LYS A 74 -39.06 8.28 24.75
N GLY A 75 -40.36 8.39 24.49
CA GLY A 75 -41.24 9.48 24.94
C GLY A 75 -41.02 10.80 24.21
N TYR A 76 -40.55 10.78 22.96
CA TYR A 76 -40.53 11.97 22.09
C TYR A 76 -41.85 12.13 21.32
N LEU A 77 -42.60 11.03 21.15
CA LEU A 77 -43.90 11.01 20.48
C LEU A 77 -44.94 10.38 21.40
N PHE A 78 -46.16 10.92 21.39
CA PHE A 78 -47.32 10.34 22.09
C PHE A 78 -48.32 9.79 21.08
N THR A 79 -49.00 8.70 21.45
CA THR A 79 -50.08 8.14 20.63
C THR A 79 -51.43 8.69 21.10
N GLU A 80 -52.22 9.21 20.17
CA GLU A 80 -53.59 9.65 20.43
C GLU A 80 -54.56 8.84 19.56
N LYS A 81 -55.68 8.42 20.16
CA LYS A 81 -56.72 7.66 19.47
C LYS A 81 -57.63 8.62 18.70
N ILE A 82 -57.78 8.42 17.40
CA ILE A 82 -58.75 9.17 16.60
C ILE A 82 -60.09 8.44 16.63
N TYR A 83 -61.09 9.01 17.29
CA TYR A 83 -62.43 8.41 17.44
C TYR A 83 -63.26 8.45 16.15
N GLU A 84 -62.96 9.34 15.20
CA GLU A 84 -63.74 9.55 13.97
C GLU A 84 -63.38 8.60 12.82
N LEU A 85 -62.23 7.93 12.88
CA LEU A 85 -61.69 7.09 11.80
C LEU A 85 -61.17 5.75 12.34
N SER A 86 -62.07 4.91 12.87
CA SER A 86 -61.88 3.47 13.10
C SER A 86 -60.55 3.05 13.76
N ASP A 87 -60.47 2.96 15.10
CA ASP A 87 -59.37 2.34 15.88
C ASP A 87 -57.93 2.58 15.36
N ARG A 88 -57.63 3.78 14.85
CA ARG A 88 -56.26 4.19 14.46
C ARG A 88 -55.67 5.16 15.48
N TYR A 89 -54.40 4.91 15.78
CA TYR A 89 -53.56 5.80 16.60
C TYR A 89 -52.73 6.70 15.69
N VAL A 90 -52.60 7.98 16.06
CA VAL A 90 -51.67 8.92 15.44
C VAL A 90 -50.59 9.34 16.42
N TYR A 91 -49.40 9.64 15.90
CA TYR A 91 -48.32 10.20 16.72
C TYR A 91 -48.43 11.73 16.78
N LYS A 92 -48.22 12.29 17.97
CA LYS A 92 -48.04 13.72 18.23
C LYS A 92 -46.67 13.98 18.85
N PRO A 93 -45.95 15.04 18.45
CA PRO A 93 -44.63 15.34 18.98
C PRO A 93 -44.67 16.00 20.37
N ASP A 94 -43.70 15.65 21.22
CA ASP A 94 -43.37 16.39 22.45
C ASP A 94 -42.32 17.47 22.13
N LEU A 95 -42.77 18.66 21.77
CA LEU A 95 -41.88 19.72 21.30
C LEU A 95 -40.89 20.20 22.37
N GLU A 96 -41.30 20.25 23.65
CA GLU A 96 -40.43 20.67 24.74
C GLU A 96 -39.24 19.71 24.90
N LYS A 97 -39.51 18.40 24.80
CA LYS A 97 -38.46 17.39 24.88
C LYS A 97 -37.61 17.34 23.62
N ILE A 98 -38.20 17.51 22.44
CA ILE A 98 -37.47 17.55 21.16
C ILE A 98 -36.52 18.75 21.11
N ASP A 99 -36.97 19.93 21.54
CA ASP A 99 -36.16 21.15 21.55
C ASP A 99 -34.96 21.06 22.50
N SER A 100 -35.07 20.25 23.55
CA SER A 100 -33.98 20.01 24.51
C SER A 100 -32.84 19.14 23.94
N VAL A 101 -33.04 18.45 22.81
CA VAL A 101 -32.01 17.62 22.19
C VAL A 101 -31.20 18.43 21.19
N ASN A 102 -29.89 18.57 21.46
CA ASN A 102 -28.97 19.18 20.52
C ASN A 102 -28.52 18.13 19.48
N LEU A 103 -29.30 17.99 18.41
CA LEU A 103 -29.10 16.98 17.36
C LEU A 103 -28.04 17.39 16.32
N ILE A 104 -27.76 18.70 16.23
CA ILE A 104 -27.06 19.36 15.11
C ILE A 104 -25.66 19.90 15.48
N SER A 105 -25.25 19.94 16.75
CA SER A 105 -23.91 20.46 17.09
C SER A 105 -22.75 19.72 16.43
N LYS A 106 -22.98 18.49 15.93
CA LYS A 106 -22.03 17.72 15.10
C LYS A 106 -22.19 17.94 13.60
N SER A 107 -23.34 18.40 13.09
CA SER A 107 -23.52 18.63 11.65
C SER A 107 -22.71 19.82 11.17
N ASP A 108 -22.57 20.88 11.97
CA ASP A 108 -21.80 22.07 11.57
C ASP A 108 -20.31 21.74 11.36
N SER A 109 -19.73 20.89 12.22
CA SER A 109 -18.37 20.39 12.01
C SER A 109 -18.28 19.50 10.78
N MET A 110 -19.28 18.64 10.53
CA MET A 110 -19.28 17.76 9.34
C MET A 110 -19.43 18.54 8.04
N VAL A 111 -20.26 19.58 8.01
CA VAL A 111 -20.38 20.49 6.87
C VAL A 111 -19.04 21.18 6.61
N LYS A 112 -18.36 21.62 7.67
CA LYS A 112 -17.03 22.23 7.56
C LYS A 112 -16.01 21.24 6.99
N ASP A 113 -15.94 20.03 7.55
CA ASP A 113 -14.99 19.00 7.12
C ASP A 113 -15.26 18.55 5.67
N PHE A 114 -16.54 18.46 5.28
CA PHE A 114 -16.93 18.19 3.90
C PHE A 114 -16.52 19.31 2.94
N ASN A 115 -16.72 20.57 3.31
CA ASN A 115 -16.26 21.70 2.49
C ASN A 115 -14.73 21.70 2.34
N VAL A 116 -13.98 21.36 3.39
CA VAL A 116 -12.52 21.19 3.32
C VAL A 116 -12.14 20.06 2.35
N LEU A 117 -12.86 18.94 2.37
CA LEU A 117 -12.67 17.84 1.43
C LEU A 117 -12.87 18.28 -0.03
N ILE A 118 -13.96 19.00 -0.32
CA ILE A 118 -14.27 19.49 -1.68
C ILE A 118 -13.24 20.52 -2.16
N GLU A 119 -12.78 21.42 -1.29
CA GLU A 119 -11.72 22.37 -1.65
C GLU A 119 -10.36 21.69 -1.84
N SER A 120 -10.07 20.65 -1.06
CA SER A 120 -8.90 19.80 -1.27
C SER A 120 -8.97 19.07 -2.62
N PHE A 121 -10.16 18.54 -2.98
CA PHE A 121 -10.37 17.89 -4.27
C PHE A 121 -10.18 18.86 -5.44
N ARG A 122 -10.74 20.06 -5.33
CA ARG A 122 -10.55 21.17 -6.29
C ARG A 122 -9.07 21.48 -6.48
N ALA A 123 -8.33 21.68 -5.39
CA ALA A 123 -6.90 22.00 -5.44
C ALA A 123 -6.09 20.85 -6.06
N PHE A 124 -6.44 19.59 -5.75
CA PHE A 124 -5.83 18.41 -6.35
C PHE A 124 -6.02 18.40 -7.87
N ILE A 125 -7.23 18.65 -8.37
CA ILE A 125 -7.49 18.68 -9.81
C ILE A 125 -6.69 19.78 -10.49
N ILE A 126 -6.65 20.99 -9.92
CA ILE A 126 -5.88 22.12 -10.49
C ILE A 126 -4.39 21.79 -10.57
N ASN A 127 -3.81 21.23 -9.51
CA ASN A 127 -2.38 20.96 -9.46
C ASN A 127 -1.92 19.80 -10.36
N ASN A 128 -2.79 18.81 -10.61
CA ASN A 128 -2.43 17.60 -11.36
C ASN A 128 -2.98 17.58 -12.79
N PHE A 129 -4.04 18.35 -13.09
CA PHE A 129 -4.75 18.33 -14.37
C PHE A 129 -5.09 19.72 -14.93
N GLY A 130 -4.66 20.81 -14.28
CA GLY A 130 -5.06 22.19 -14.58
C GLY A 130 -4.69 22.73 -15.96
N ASP A 131 -3.77 22.10 -16.68
CA ASP A 131 -3.39 22.48 -18.05
C ASP A 131 -4.42 22.06 -19.12
N ARG A 132 -5.50 21.36 -18.74
CA ARG A 132 -6.53 20.89 -19.69
C ARG A 132 -7.67 21.91 -19.80
N GLU A 133 -8.01 22.29 -21.04
CA GLU A 133 -9.12 23.20 -21.33
C GLU A 133 -10.47 22.58 -20.92
N ASN A 134 -11.36 23.41 -20.35
CA ASN A 134 -12.79 23.14 -20.04
C ASN A 134 -13.14 22.22 -18.85
N LEU A 135 -12.38 22.21 -17.76
CA LEU A 135 -12.82 21.54 -16.52
C LEU A 135 -13.84 22.40 -15.75
N ASP A 136 -15.09 21.92 -15.64
CA ASP A 136 -16.06 22.51 -14.70
C ASP A 136 -15.69 22.11 -13.26
N LEU A 137 -15.11 23.05 -12.54
CA LEU A 137 -14.75 22.88 -11.13
C LEU A 137 -15.81 23.49 -10.20
N SER A 138 -17.03 23.79 -10.65
CA SER A 138 -18.07 24.27 -9.74
C SER A 138 -18.27 23.31 -8.56
N ASN A 139 -18.63 23.85 -7.38
CA ASN A 139 -18.91 23.00 -6.20
C ASN A 139 -19.98 21.95 -6.51
N GLU A 140 -20.96 22.29 -7.33
CA GLU A 140 -22.04 21.38 -7.72
C GLU A 140 -21.51 20.18 -8.53
N LYS A 141 -20.61 20.42 -9.50
CA LYS A 141 -19.98 19.34 -10.28
C LYS A 141 -19.10 18.46 -9.40
N LEU A 142 -18.21 19.04 -8.57
CA LEU A 142 -17.31 18.27 -7.70
C LEU A 142 -18.09 17.40 -6.70
N ILE A 143 -19.13 17.95 -6.09
CA ILE A 143 -20.04 17.21 -5.20
C ILE A 143 -20.74 16.10 -5.96
N GLY A 144 -21.22 16.37 -7.18
CA GLY A 144 -21.84 15.37 -8.06
C GLY A 144 -20.91 14.22 -8.40
N MET A 145 -19.62 14.49 -8.64
CA MET A 145 -18.60 13.46 -8.90
C MET A 145 -18.40 12.55 -7.68
N VAL A 146 -18.26 13.13 -6.49
CA VAL A 146 -18.11 12.35 -5.24
C VAL A 146 -19.37 11.54 -4.96
N ASP A 147 -20.56 12.14 -5.11
CA ASP A 147 -21.84 11.46 -4.92
C ASP A 147 -21.98 10.26 -5.87
N PHE A 148 -21.67 10.47 -7.14
CA PHE A 148 -21.71 9.44 -8.15
C PHE A 148 -20.72 8.30 -7.83
N PHE A 149 -19.46 8.62 -7.49
CA PHE A 149 -18.47 7.61 -7.13
C PHE A 149 -18.89 6.77 -5.91
N VAL A 150 -19.45 7.40 -4.88
CA VAL A 150 -19.93 6.70 -3.68
C VAL A 150 -21.13 5.78 -3.99
N LYS A 151 -22.04 6.22 -4.87
CA LYS A 151 -23.27 5.50 -5.25
C LYS A 151 -23.13 4.53 -6.42
N GLU A 152 -22.09 4.63 -7.25
CA GLU A 152 -21.88 3.66 -8.33
C GLU A 152 -21.24 2.38 -7.81
N ASN A 153 -20.34 2.52 -6.82
CA ASN A 153 -19.66 1.40 -6.17
C ASN A 153 -20.55 0.62 -5.18
N ASN A 154 -21.74 1.14 -4.89
CA ASN A 154 -22.76 0.49 -4.11
C ASN A 154 -24.08 0.58 -4.87
N VAL A 155 -24.58 -0.51 -5.46
CA VAL A 155 -25.71 -0.49 -6.43
C VAL A 155 -26.84 0.42 -5.95
N ASN A 156 -26.98 1.60 -6.57
CA ASN A 156 -28.02 2.57 -6.24
C ASN A 156 -29.40 1.89 -6.34
N LEU A 157 -30.07 1.74 -5.20
CA LEU A 157 -31.26 0.88 -5.04
C LEU A 157 -32.56 1.58 -5.39
N VAL A 158 -32.53 2.91 -5.52
CA VAL A 158 -33.67 3.73 -5.86
C VAL A 158 -33.97 3.58 -7.35
N LEU A 159 -35.20 3.22 -7.67
CA LEU A 159 -35.77 3.11 -9.03
C LEU A 159 -35.86 4.46 -9.75
N ASP A 160 -34.95 5.40 -9.51
CA ASP A 160 -34.97 6.65 -10.25
C ASP A 160 -34.30 6.44 -11.61
N THR A 161 -35.16 6.34 -12.62
CA THR A 161 -34.86 6.24 -14.06
C THR A 161 -34.18 7.49 -14.62
N THR A 162 -33.66 8.38 -13.77
CA THR A 162 -33.14 9.70 -14.15
C THR A 162 -31.62 9.78 -14.23
N PHE A 163 -30.88 8.70 -13.98
CA PHE A 163 -29.45 8.63 -14.33
C PHE A 163 -29.28 8.43 -15.84
N THR A 164 -29.59 9.49 -16.59
CA THR A 164 -29.31 9.60 -18.01
C THR A 164 -27.82 9.42 -18.25
N ASN A 165 -27.48 8.34 -18.95
CA ASN A 165 -26.21 8.18 -19.66
C ASN A 165 -25.96 9.39 -20.56
N LYS A 166 -24.85 10.09 -20.32
CA LYS A 166 -24.12 10.82 -21.37
C LYS A 166 -22.69 11.05 -20.89
N TYR A 167 -21.79 10.18 -21.37
CA TYR A 167 -20.35 10.45 -21.57
C TYR A 167 -19.67 11.36 -20.54
N GLU A 168 -19.42 10.86 -19.32
CA GLU A 168 -18.51 11.47 -18.31
C GLU A 168 -18.19 10.52 -17.13
N LYS A 169 -18.74 9.29 -17.09
CA LYS A 169 -18.69 8.38 -15.94
C LYS A 169 -17.28 7.92 -15.56
N ASP A 170 -16.52 7.42 -16.53
CA ASP A 170 -15.17 6.90 -16.27
C ASP A 170 -14.19 8.04 -15.94
N TYR A 171 -14.41 9.21 -16.54
CA TYR A 171 -13.65 10.43 -16.29
C TYR A 171 -13.79 10.92 -14.86
N ASP A 172 -15.04 11.11 -14.40
CA ASP A 172 -15.31 11.62 -13.07
C ASP A 172 -14.79 10.66 -11.99
N ASN A 173 -15.03 9.36 -12.18
CA ASN A 173 -14.54 8.32 -11.27
C ASN A 173 -13.02 8.25 -11.21
N TYR A 174 -12.34 8.42 -12.36
CA TYR A 174 -10.89 8.44 -12.41
C TYR A 174 -10.31 9.57 -11.55
N LEU A 175 -10.90 10.76 -11.63
CA LEU A 175 -10.46 11.92 -10.85
C LEU A 175 -10.71 11.73 -9.36
N VAL A 176 -11.91 11.25 -8.98
CA VAL A 176 -12.23 10.98 -7.57
C VAL A 176 -11.32 9.90 -7.01
N ALA A 177 -11.10 8.81 -7.75
CA ALA A 177 -10.25 7.71 -7.29
C ALA A 177 -8.78 8.12 -7.10
N ASN A 178 -8.21 8.90 -8.03
CA ASN A 178 -6.86 9.45 -7.86
C ASN A 178 -6.77 10.40 -6.66
N PHE A 179 -7.81 11.22 -6.44
CA PHE A 179 -7.87 12.08 -5.27
C PHE A 179 -7.93 11.27 -3.97
N VAL A 180 -8.77 10.23 -3.90
CA VAL A 180 -8.87 9.34 -2.73
C VAL A 180 -7.54 8.63 -2.47
N GLN A 181 -6.86 8.14 -3.51
CA GLN A 181 -5.52 7.56 -3.36
C GLN A 181 -4.53 8.59 -2.81
N HIS A 182 -4.55 9.82 -3.33
CA HIS A 182 -3.68 10.89 -2.86
C HIS A 182 -3.89 11.20 -1.37
N ILE A 183 -5.13 11.45 -0.94
CA ILE A 183 -5.41 11.79 0.47
C ILE A 183 -5.20 10.62 1.42
N ASN A 184 -5.33 9.37 0.96
CA ASN A 184 -4.99 8.18 1.76
C ASN A 184 -3.50 8.18 2.17
N GLU A 185 -2.63 8.71 1.32
CA GLU A 185 -1.19 8.79 1.57
C GLU A 185 -0.75 10.11 2.22
N SER A 186 -1.43 11.23 1.88
CA SER A 186 -0.97 12.59 2.21
C SER A 186 -1.82 13.32 3.26
N ASP A 187 -3.10 12.97 3.44
CA ASP A 187 -4.06 13.71 4.28
C ASP A 187 -5.07 12.79 4.99
N PRO A 188 -4.70 12.24 6.15
CA PRO A 188 -5.55 11.33 6.92
C PRO A 188 -6.90 11.92 7.33
N ASN A 189 -7.01 13.25 7.49
CA ASN A 189 -8.26 13.87 7.92
C ASN A 189 -9.28 13.86 6.77
N ASN A 190 -8.88 14.31 5.58
CA ASN A 190 -9.74 14.26 4.41
C ASN A 190 -10.08 12.82 4.02
N TYR A 191 -9.12 11.89 4.14
CA TYR A 191 -9.40 10.47 3.93
C TYR A 191 -10.44 9.93 4.92
N ALA A 192 -10.33 10.27 6.21
CA ALA A 192 -11.31 9.87 7.22
C ALA A 192 -12.71 10.47 6.94
N THR A 193 -12.78 11.73 6.50
CA THR A 193 -14.05 12.37 6.08
C THR A 193 -14.68 11.62 4.90
N PHE A 194 -13.91 11.32 3.85
CA PHE A 194 -14.40 10.55 2.70
C PHE A 194 -14.88 9.15 3.12
N LEU A 195 -14.09 8.47 3.96
CA LEU A 195 -14.44 7.14 4.49
C LEU A 195 -15.73 7.16 5.32
N ASN A 196 -15.99 8.23 6.07
CA ASN A 196 -17.25 8.40 6.80
C ASN A 196 -18.45 8.56 5.85
N ILE A 197 -18.28 9.25 4.72
CA ILE A 197 -19.33 9.34 3.69
C ILE A 197 -19.62 7.96 3.12
N VAL A 198 -18.59 7.18 2.77
CA VAL A 198 -18.74 5.81 2.27
C VAL A 198 -19.48 4.92 3.29
N LYS A 199 -19.06 4.93 4.55
CA LYS A 199 -19.73 4.19 5.64
C LYS A 199 -21.18 4.61 5.81
N GLY A 200 -21.45 5.92 5.74
CA GLY A 200 -22.81 6.47 5.81
C GLY A 200 -23.71 5.99 4.67
N ASN A 201 -23.19 5.95 3.44
CA ASN A 201 -23.91 5.40 2.30
C ASN A 201 -24.21 3.91 2.51
N MET A 202 -23.23 3.12 2.96
CA MET A 202 -23.42 1.70 3.29
C MET A 202 -24.52 1.50 4.34
N LEU A 203 -24.55 2.34 5.38
CA LEU A 203 -25.60 2.34 6.41
C LEU A 203 -26.98 2.62 5.79
N SER A 204 -27.09 3.67 4.96
CA SER A 204 -28.34 4.08 4.31
C SER A 204 -28.95 2.97 3.45
N GLU A 205 -28.14 2.32 2.60
CA GLU A 205 -28.61 1.29 1.66
C GLU A 205 -29.19 0.06 2.34
N SER A 206 -28.69 -0.28 3.53
CA SER A 206 -29.14 -1.46 4.25
C SER A 206 -30.60 -1.41 4.71
N LEU A 207 -31.18 -0.20 4.78
CA LEU A 207 -32.58 0.02 5.12
C LEU A 207 -33.54 -0.67 4.15
N TYR A 208 -33.13 -0.84 2.88
CA TYR A 208 -33.97 -1.42 1.83
C TYR A 208 -34.12 -2.94 1.94
N TYR A 209 -33.16 -3.62 2.55
CA TYR A 209 -33.09 -5.08 2.60
C TYR A 209 -33.49 -5.68 3.97
N ASN A 210 -33.70 -4.84 4.98
CA ASN A 210 -34.06 -5.22 6.35
C ASN A 210 -35.38 -4.58 6.80
N SER A 211 -36.45 -4.88 6.08
CA SER A 211 -37.78 -4.29 6.31
C SER A 211 -38.39 -4.60 7.70
N SER A 212 -37.93 -5.66 8.35
CA SER A 212 -38.36 -6.06 9.70
C SER A 212 -37.64 -5.35 10.85
N GLY A 213 -36.52 -4.66 10.57
CA GLY A 213 -35.69 -4.02 11.60
C GLY A 213 -34.95 -5.01 12.52
N ASN A 214 -34.94 -6.31 12.20
CA ASN A 214 -34.28 -7.34 13.01
C ASN A 214 -32.89 -7.68 12.45
N PHE A 215 -31.91 -6.82 12.76
CA PHE A 215 -30.54 -6.96 12.27
C PHE A 215 -29.78 -8.14 12.91
N GLU A 216 -30.30 -8.75 13.98
CA GLU A 216 -29.65 -9.87 14.71
C GLU A 216 -29.88 -11.25 14.07
N LYS A 217 -30.83 -11.36 13.12
CA LYS A 217 -31.16 -12.64 12.49
C LYS A 217 -29.94 -13.18 11.71
N LYS A 218 -29.61 -14.46 11.92
CA LYS A 218 -28.54 -15.17 11.19
C LYS A 218 -29.05 -15.72 9.85
N PHE A 219 -28.13 -16.01 8.93
CA PHE A 219 -28.42 -16.57 7.60
C PHE A 219 -28.62 -18.09 7.60
N THR A 220 -29.07 -18.67 8.72
CA THR A 220 -29.26 -20.11 8.86
C THR A 220 -30.22 -20.63 7.79
N GLY A 221 -29.74 -21.52 6.90
CA GLY A 221 -30.51 -22.07 5.79
C GLY A 221 -30.61 -21.18 4.54
N SER A 222 -29.88 -20.06 4.50
CA SER A 222 -29.70 -19.24 3.30
C SER A 222 -28.39 -19.60 2.59
N LYS A 223 -28.52 -19.90 1.29
CA LYS A 223 -27.42 -20.30 0.40
C LYS A 223 -26.96 -19.12 -0.45
N PHE A 224 -25.66 -18.84 -0.46
CA PHE A 224 -25.05 -17.80 -1.28
C PHE A 224 -24.20 -18.45 -2.37
N PHE A 225 -24.54 -18.19 -3.63
CA PHE A 225 -23.87 -18.73 -4.80
C PHE A 225 -22.98 -17.66 -5.42
N PHE A 226 -21.69 -17.91 -5.54
CA PHE A 226 -20.73 -16.93 -6.06
C PHE A 226 -20.45 -17.15 -7.55
N ASP A 227 -20.37 -16.04 -8.29
CA ASP A 227 -20.01 -16.04 -9.71
C ASP A 227 -18.51 -16.32 -9.94
N THR A 228 -18.15 -16.51 -11.20
CA THR A 228 -16.80 -16.85 -11.65
C THR A 228 -15.78 -15.77 -11.28
N SER A 229 -16.10 -14.49 -11.50
CA SER A 229 -15.22 -13.36 -11.20
C SER A 229 -14.94 -13.23 -9.71
N PHE A 230 -15.96 -13.42 -8.86
CA PHE A 230 -15.79 -13.43 -7.41
C PHE A 230 -14.85 -14.57 -6.98
N ILE A 231 -15.02 -15.77 -7.53
CA ILE A 231 -14.15 -16.92 -7.24
C ILE A 231 -12.69 -16.61 -7.65
N MET A 232 -12.48 -16.05 -8.85
CA MET A 232 -11.15 -15.62 -9.31
C MET A 232 -10.49 -14.64 -8.33
N TYR A 233 -11.25 -13.65 -7.85
CA TYR A 233 -10.74 -12.65 -6.91
C TYR A 233 -10.47 -13.26 -5.53
N ALA A 234 -11.39 -14.05 -4.99
CA ALA A 234 -11.25 -14.70 -3.68
C ALA A 234 -10.06 -15.68 -3.63
N MET A 235 -9.77 -16.36 -4.74
CA MET A 235 -8.58 -17.22 -4.87
C MET A 235 -7.27 -16.43 -5.00
N GLY A 236 -7.33 -15.12 -5.26
CA GLY A 236 -6.15 -14.25 -5.40
C GLY A 236 -5.55 -14.22 -6.79
N TYR A 237 -6.19 -14.82 -7.80
CA TYR A 237 -5.71 -14.86 -9.18
C TYR A 237 -5.78 -13.51 -9.91
N SER A 238 -6.18 -12.45 -9.22
CA SER A 238 -6.21 -11.06 -9.73
C SER A 238 -5.52 -10.08 -8.77
N GLY A 239 -4.66 -10.58 -7.88
CA GLY A 239 -3.88 -9.78 -6.93
C GLY A 239 -4.53 -9.61 -5.54
N PRO A 240 -3.70 -9.28 -4.53
CA PRO A 240 -4.11 -9.27 -3.12
C PRO A 240 -5.17 -8.19 -2.80
N GLN A 241 -5.16 -7.06 -3.51
CA GLN A 241 -6.10 -5.96 -3.29
C GLN A 241 -7.54 -6.35 -3.64
N ARG A 242 -7.75 -7.23 -4.63
CA ARG A 242 -9.07 -7.79 -4.97
C ARG A 242 -9.44 -9.00 -4.10
N GLN A 243 -8.44 -9.73 -3.62
CA GLN A 243 -8.64 -10.90 -2.76
C GLN A 243 -9.17 -10.54 -1.38
N MET A 244 -8.59 -9.53 -0.74
CA MET A 244 -8.90 -9.18 0.65
C MET A 244 -10.40 -8.94 0.89
N PRO A 245 -11.10 -8.05 0.14
CA PRO A 245 -12.54 -7.83 0.33
C PRO A 245 -13.38 -9.10 0.16
N CYS A 246 -13.04 -9.96 -0.81
CA CYS A 246 -13.76 -11.20 -1.06
C CYS A 246 -13.62 -12.18 0.10
N THR A 247 -12.39 -12.39 0.60
CA THR A 247 -12.14 -13.29 1.73
C THR A 247 -12.80 -12.81 3.02
N GLU A 248 -12.83 -11.49 3.26
CA GLU A 248 -13.56 -10.90 4.40
C GLU A 248 -15.07 -11.12 4.30
N LEU A 249 -15.66 -10.93 3.10
CA LEU A 249 -17.08 -11.24 2.86
C LEU A 249 -17.40 -12.70 3.17
N LEU A 250 -16.60 -13.64 2.66
CA LEU A 250 -16.81 -15.07 2.90
C LEU A 250 -16.76 -15.39 4.40
N ASN A 251 -15.80 -14.81 5.13
CA ASN A 251 -15.69 -15.01 6.57
C ASN A 251 -16.88 -14.41 7.33
N LEU A 252 -17.33 -13.20 6.95
CA LEU A 252 -18.51 -12.56 7.50
C LEU A 252 -19.78 -13.41 7.30
N LEU A 253 -19.96 -14.00 6.12
CA LEU A 253 -21.06 -14.89 5.82
C LEU A 253 -21.00 -16.18 6.67
N LYS A 254 -19.82 -16.79 6.80
CA LYS A 254 -19.61 -17.98 7.66
C LYS A 254 -19.94 -17.71 9.12
N VAL A 255 -19.46 -16.60 9.69
CA VAL A 255 -19.74 -16.20 11.08
C VAL A 255 -21.25 -16.02 11.30
N ASN A 256 -21.97 -15.52 10.29
CA ASN A 256 -23.42 -15.39 10.32
C ASN A 256 -24.18 -16.64 9.85
N GLN A 257 -23.53 -17.81 9.80
CA GLN A 257 -24.12 -19.12 9.50
C GLN A 257 -24.75 -19.26 8.11
N ALA A 258 -24.28 -18.48 7.14
CA ALA A 258 -24.64 -18.66 5.74
C ALA A 258 -23.95 -19.90 5.16
N GLU A 259 -24.61 -20.57 4.22
CA GLU A 259 -23.99 -21.64 3.44
C GLU A 259 -23.47 -21.08 2.12
N LEU A 260 -22.21 -21.39 1.80
CA LEU A 260 -21.51 -20.85 0.64
C LEU A 260 -21.43 -21.91 -0.46
N PHE A 261 -21.81 -21.53 -1.68
CA PHE A 261 -21.85 -22.41 -2.84
C PHE A 261 -21.31 -21.71 -4.10
N CYS A 262 -20.96 -22.51 -5.10
CA CYS A 262 -20.84 -22.08 -6.49
C CYS A 262 -21.42 -23.17 -7.38
N PHE A 263 -21.81 -22.82 -8.61
CA PHE A 263 -22.23 -23.83 -9.58
C PHE A 263 -21.02 -24.47 -10.25
N GLU A 264 -21.13 -25.74 -10.63
CA GLU A 264 -20.10 -26.48 -11.37
C GLU A 264 -19.66 -25.74 -12.66
N ARG A 265 -20.60 -25.07 -13.33
CA ARG A 265 -20.28 -24.22 -14.48
C ARG A 265 -19.35 -23.05 -14.16
N ASN A 266 -19.43 -22.47 -12.96
CA ASN A 266 -18.54 -21.39 -12.55
C ASN A 266 -17.11 -21.92 -12.41
N ILE A 267 -16.95 -23.14 -11.88
CA ILE A 267 -15.65 -23.83 -11.82
C ILE A 267 -15.10 -24.07 -13.22
N THR A 268 -15.95 -24.58 -14.13
CA THR A 268 -15.57 -24.80 -15.53
C THR A 268 -15.12 -23.50 -16.21
N GLU A 269 -15.76 -22.38 -15.91
CA GLU A 269 -15.37 -21.07 -16.43
C GLU A 269 -14.05 -20.57 -15.84
N VAL A 270 -13.82 -20.77 -14.54
CA VAL A 270 -12.51 -20.49 -13.90
C VAL A 270 -11.41 -21.30 -14.57
N ILE A 271 -11.61 -22.60 -14.77
CA ILE A 271 -10.66 -23.47 -15.48
C ILE A 271 -10.41 -22.95 -16.90
N GLY A 272 -11.46 -22.52 -17.59
CA GLY A 272 -11.36 -21.92 -18.93
C GLY A 272 -10.51 -20.65 -18.95
N ILE A 273 -10.68 -19.75 -17.97
CA ILE A 273 -9.89 -18.52 -17.83
C ILE A 273 -8.43 -18.85 -17.51
N LEU A 274 -8.17 -19.77 -16.59
CA LEU A 274 -6.81 -20.20 -16.23
C LEU A 274 -6.09 -20.89 -17.39
N THR A 275 -6.78 -21.80 -18.08
CA THR A 275 -6.25 -22.50 -19.26
C THR A 275 -5.94 -21.51 -20.39
N TRP A 276 -6.82 -20.54 -20.60
CA TRP A 276 -6.58 -19.48 -21.57
C TRP A 276 -5.37 -18.63 -21.15
N SER A 277 -5.26 -18.26 -19.87
CA SER A 277 -4.14 -17.48 -19.32
C SER A 277 -2.81 -18.20 -19.50
N LYS A 278 -2.77 -19.52 -19.24
CA LYS A 278 -1.61 -20.40 -19.47
C LYS A 278 -1.08 -20.25 -20.90
N HIS A 279 -1.95 -20.46 -21.91
CA HIS A 279 -1.55 -20.41 -23.31
C HIS A 279 -1.20 -19.01 -23.82
N HIS A 280 -1.52 -17.98 -23.05
CA HIS A 280 -1.42 -16.59 -23.48
C HIS A 280 -0.57 -15.72 -22.54
N LEU A 281 0.23 -16.32 -21.67
CA LEU A 281 1.14 -15.60 -20.77
C LEU A 281 1.98 -14.54 -21.49
N ASN A 282 2.33 -14.78 -22.77
CA ASN A 282 3.15 -13.89 -23.60
C ASN A 282 2.40 -13.15 -24.72
N SER A 283 1.09 -13.30 -24.86
CA SER A 283 0.37 -12.78 -26.04
C SER A 283 -1.13 -12.53 -25.84
N GLY A 284 -1.67 -12.72 -24.64
CA GLY A 284 -3.10 -12.58 -24.34
C GLY A 284 -3.58 -11.15 -24.05
N LYS A 285 -4.89 -10.93 -24.21
CA LYS A 285 -5.65 -9.82 -23.61
C LYS A 285 -6.05 -10.17 -22.16
N ASP A 286 -5.60 -9.41 -21.17
CA ASP A 286 -5.76 -9.76 -19.76
C ASP A 286 -6.95 -9.08 -19.08
N SER A 287 -8.16 -9.58 -19.37
CA SER A 287 -9.42 -9.03 -18.85
C SER A 287 -9.58 -9.10 -17.32
N HIS A 288 -8.95 -10.08 -16.67
CA HIS A 288 -9.12 -10.31 -15.22
C HIS A 288 -7.88 -9.89 -14.41
N ASN A 289 -6.90 -9.21 -15.03
CA ASN A 289 -5.56 -8.98 -14.46
C ASN A 289 -4.84 -10.28 -14.01
N THR A 290 -5.28 -11.43 -14.51
CA THR A 290 -4.76 -12.74 -14.13
C THR A 290 -3.41 -13.03 -14.77
N ILE A 291 -3.24 -12.69 -16.05
CA ILE A 291 -1.93 -12.83 -16.70
C ILE A 291 -0.92 -11.87 -16.06
N THR A 292 -1.34 -10.64 -15.78
CA THR A 292 -0.51 -9.62 -15.11
C THR A 292 -0.05 -10.15 -13.75
N TYR A 293 -0.97 -10.63 -12.93
CA TYR A 293 -0.66 -11.22 -11.62
C TYR A 293 0.30 -12.41 -11.73
N PHE A 294 0.05 -13.35 -12.65
CA PHE A 294 0.93 -14.51 -12.84
C PHE A 294 2.34 -14.11 -13.28
N ARG A 295 2.48 -13.14 -14.19
CA ARG A 295 3.79 -12.63 -14.63
C ARG A 295 4.54 -11.93 -13.50
N GLU A 296 3.87 -11.06 -12.75
CA GLU A 296 4.47 -10.33 -11.63
C GLU A 296 4.98 -11.27 -10.52
N ASN A 297 4.31 -12.41 -10.33
CA ASN A 297 4.66 -13.39 -9.30
C ASN A 297 5.52 -14.56 -9.84
N GLY A 298 5.93 -14.52 -11.12
CA GLY A 298 6.77 -15.55 -11.73
C GLY A 298 6.10 -16.91 -11.89
N ILE A 299 4.77 -16.94 -11.93
CA ILE A 299 3.96 -18.16 -12.11
C ILE A 299 4.05 -18.59 -13.58
N ASN A 300 4.53 -19.82 -13.81
CA ASN A 300 4.73 -20.38 -15.14
C ASN A 300 3.57 -21.31 -15.56
N GLU A 301 3.63 -21.87 -16.77
CA GLU A 301 2.58 -22.74 -17.31
C GLU A 301 2.36 -24.02 -16.50
N GLU A 302 3.42 -24.60 -15.94
CA GLU A 302 3.38 -25.81 -15.12
C GLU A 302 2.75 -25.53 -13.75
N ASP A 303 3.04 -24.36 -13.17
CA ASP A 303 2.39 -23.88 -11.95
C ASP A 303 0.87 -23.72 -12.16
N ILE A 304 0.45 -23.20 -13.33
CA ILE A 304 -0.98 -23.04 -13.66
C ILE A 304 -1.66 -24.41 -13.80
N ASP A 305 -1.00 -25.42 -14.36
CA ASP A 305 -1.55 -26.78 -14.41
C ASP A 305 -1.77 -27.37 -13.02
N LEU A 306 -0.85 -27.13 -12.08
CA LEU A 306 -1.02 -27.51 -10.68
C LEU A 306 -2.20 -26.77 -10.04
N ILE A 307 -2.31 -25.45 -10.28
CA ILE A 307 -3.45 -24.64 -9.80
C ILE A 307 -4.77 -25.20 -10.32
N ILE A 308 -4.86 -25.54 -11.61
CA ILE A 308 -6.07 -26.12 -12.21
C ILE A 308 -6.39 -27.48 -11.60
N SER A 309 -5.39 -28.34 -11.43
CA SER A 309 -5.56 -29.69 -10.85
C SER A 309 -6.08 -29.64 -9.40
N ASP A 310 -5.66 -28.65 -8.62
CA ASP A 310 -6.03 -28.50 -7.21
C ASP A 310 -7.21 -27.52 -7.00
N LEU A 311 -7.82 -27.00 -8.07
CA LEU A 311 -8.77 -25.88 -8.01
C LEU A 311 -9.99 -26.18 -7.13
N GLU A 312 -10.68 -27.29 -7.38
CA GLU A 312 -11.90 -27.67 -6.64
C GLU A 312 -11.61 -27.84 -5.14
N SER A 313 -10.57 -28.61 -4.82
CA SER A 313 -10.10 -28.80 -3.45
C SER A 313 -9.70 -27.47 -2.80
N SER A 314 -9.08 -26.56 -3.54
CA SER A 314 -8.67 -25.25 -3.03
C SER A 314 -9.87 -24.36 -2.72
N ILE A 315 -10.88 -24.35 -3.59
CA ILE A 315 -12.12 -23.60 -3.37
C ILE A 315 -12.88 -24.12 -2.14
N GLU A 316 -13.01 -25.44 -2.01
CA GLU A 316 -13.69 -26.03 -0.86
C GLU A 316 -12.91 -25.81 0.45
N ASN A 317 -11.60 -26.06 0.45
CA ASN A 317 -10.80 -26.03 1.67
C ASN A 317 -10.37 -24.61 2.09
N GLN A 318 -9.97 -23.76 1.14
CA GLN A 318 -9.48 -22.41 1.45
C GLN A 318 -10.64 -21.42 1.57
N LEU A 319 -11.60 -21.46 0.63
CA LEU A 319 -12.72 -20.52 0.61
C LEU A 319 -13.93 -21.03 1.39
N GLY A 320 -14.04 -22.34 1.66
CA GLY A 320 -15.22 -22.92 2.32
C GLY A 320 -16.47 -22.87 1.46
N ILE A 321 -16.30 -22.80 0.13
CA ILE A 321 -17.39 -22.74 -0.86
C ILE A 321 -17.62 -24.16 -1.38
N LYS A 322 -18.84 -24.68 -1.24
CA LYS A 322 -19.21 -26.00 -1.74
C LYS A 322 -19.57 -25.95 -3.21
N ILE A 323 -19.15 -26.95 -3.98
CA ILE A 323 -19.54 -27.04 -5.39
C ILE A 323 -20.89 -27.73 -5.47
N SER A 324 -21.86 -27.07 -6.12
CA SER A 324 -23.18 -27.63 -6.33
C SER A 324 -23.35 -28.08 -7.79
N PRO A 325 -23.72 -29.35 -8.04
CA PRO A 325 -24.02 -29.83 -9.38
C PRO A 325 -25.17 -29.05 -10.00
N ASP A 326 -25.09 -28.79 -11.30
CA ASP A 326 -26.19 -28.17 -12.05
C ASP A 326 -27.41 -29.09 -12.15
N SER A 327 -27.21 -30.41 -11.99
CA SER A 327 -28.25 -31.45 -12.12
C SER A 327 -29.08 -31.71 -10.86
N ASP A 328 -28.70 -31.13 -9.71
CA ASP A 328 -29.38 -31.34 -8.42
C ASP A 328 -30.68 -30.51 -8.27
N TYR A 329 -31.07 -29.77 -9.31
CA TYR A 329 -32.22 -28.87 -9.28
C TYR A 329 -33.36 -29.46 -10.11
N ASP A 330 -34.48 -29.79 -9.47
CA ASP A 330 -35.68 -30.36 -10.11
C ASP A 330 -36.16 -29.49 -11.29
N HIS A 331 -35.71 -29.84 -12.49
CA HIS A 331 -36.15 -29.20 -13.73
C HIS A 331 -37.64 -29.50 -14.01
N GLU A 332 -38.18 -30.59 -13.47
CA GLU A 332 -39.55 -31.03 -13.76
C GLU A 332 -40.62 -30.27 -12.94
N ASP A 333 -40.39 -30.00 -11.64
CA ASP A 333 -41.40 -29.37 -10.76
C ASP A 333 -41.40 -27.83 -10.79
N TYR A 334 -40.36 -27.20 -11.36
CA TYR A 334 -40.17 -25.74 -11.34
C TYR A 334 -39.64 -25.15 -12.66
N SER A 335 -39.76 -25.87 -13.78
CA SER A 335 -39.40 -25.38 -15.14
C SER A 335 -40.05 -24.05 -15.51
N ASN A 336 -41.27 -23.78 -15.02
CA ASN A 336 -42.03 -22.55 -15.28
C ASN A 336 -41.85 -21.46 -14.21
N VAL A 337 -40.75 -21.46 -13.45
CA VAL A 337 -40.50 -20.40 -12.44
C VAL A 337 -39.99 -19.10 -13.06
N ILE A 338 -39.28 -19.17 -14.19
CA ILE A 338 -38.84 -18.00 -14.95
C ILE A 338 -39.24 -18.19 -16.42
N ASP A 339 -39.64 -17.11 -17.10
CA ASP A 339 -39.68 -17.10 -18.56
C ASP A 339 -38.24 -17.04 -19.09
N TYR A 340 -37.63 -18.22 -19.27
CA TYR A 340 -36.22 -18.36 -19.63
C TYR A 340 -35.90 -17.60 -20.92
N ASN A 341 -36.73 -17.78 -21.96
CA ASN A 341 -36.52 -17.16 -23.26
C ASN A 341 -36.72 -15.65 -23.19
N GLY A 342 -37.74 -15.18 -22.47
CA GLY A 342 -37.96 -13.75 -22.26
C GLY A 342 -36.85 -13.08 -21.47
N PHE A 343 -36.27 -13.78 -20.48
CA PHE A 343 -35.15 -13.25 -19.69
C PHE A 343 -33.85 -13.21 -20.49
N LEU A 344 -33.57 -14.26 -21.27
CA LEU A 344 -32.43 -14.32 -22.18
C LEU A 344 -32.51 -13.19 -23.23
N GLU A 345 -33.68 -13.01 -23.85
CA GLU A 345 -33.89 -11.93 -24.81
C GLU A 345 -33.71 -10.54 -24.15
N PHE A 346 -34.24 -10.36 -22.93
CA PHE A 346 -34.07 -9.11 -22.18
C PHE A 346 -32.60 -8.82 -21.87
N LEU A 347 -31.85 -9.79 -21.35
CA LEU A 347 -30.43 -9.61 -21.01
C LEU A 347 -29.59 -9.34 -22.26
N SER A 348 -29.79 -10.10 -23.36
CA SER A 348 -29.05 -9.91 -24.61
C SER A 348 -29.20 -8.50 -25.20
N LYS A 349 -30.37 -7.87 -25.01
CA LYS A 349 -30.64 -6.50 -25.47
C LYS A 349 -30.08 -5.41 -24.55
N ASN A 350 -29.89 -5.73 -23.26
CA ASN A 350 -29.56 -4.75 -22.23
C ASN A 350 -28.11 -4.84 -21.72
N ILE A 351 -27.40 -5.93 -22.03
CA ILE A 351 -26.02 -6.19 -21.62
C ILE A 351 -25.22 -6.63 -22.85
N SER A 352 -24.04 -6.03 -23.03
CA SER A 352 -23.11 -6.43 -24.09
C SER A 352 -22.29 -7.63 -23.63
N TYR A 353 -22.66 -8.82 -24.09
CA TYR A 353 -21.87 -10.03 -23.91
C TYR A 353 -20.87 -10.20 -25.06
N THR A 354 -19.67 -10.65 -24.75
CA THR A 354 -18.64 -10.99 -25.76
C THR A 354 -18.79 -12.41 -26.28
N LYS A 355 -19.45 -13.30 -25.51
CA LYS A 355 -19.68 -14.71 -25.84
C LYS A 355 -21.10 -15.12 -25.44
N ASP A 356 -21.79 -15.84 -26.33
CA ASP A 356 -23.15 -16.35 -26.07
C ASP A 356 -23.20 -17.30 -24.86
N ILE A 357 -22.15 -18.09 -24.64
CA ILE A 357 -22.01 -18.97 -23.48
C ILE A 357 -22.08 -18.21 -22.15
N SER A 358 -21.53 -17.00 -22.06
CA SER A 358 -21.56 -16.22 -20.82
C SER A 358 -22.97 -15.73 -20.51
N LEU A 359 -23.75 -15.37 -21.54
CA LEU A 359 -25.16 -15.02 -21.40
C LEU A 359 -25.97 -16.23 -20.92
N ASP A 360 -25.80 -17.40 -21.55
CA ASP A 360 -26.52 -18.61 -21.16
C ASP A 360 -26.20 -19.03 -19.72
N ASN A 361 -24.93 -18.94 -19.31
CA ASN A 361 -24.50 -19.22 -17.95
C ASN A 361 -25.17 -18.29 -16.93
N ASP A 362 -25.21 -16.99 -17.20
CA ASP A 362 -25.86 -16.00 -16.33
C ASP A 362 -27.37 -16.29 -16.21
N VAL A 363 -28.05 -16.52 -17.34
CA VAL A 363 -29.49 -16.82 -17.38
C VAL A 363 -29.78 -18.09 -16.57
N GLU A 364 -29.00 -19.15 -16.74
CA GLU A 364 -29.21 -20.42 -16.08
C GLU A 364 -28.83 -20.39 -14.59
N ALA A 365 -27.83 -19.60 -14.19
CA ALA A 365 -27.52 -19.34 -12.78
C ALA A 365 -28.71 -18.64 -12.09
N VAL A 366 -29.25 -17.58 -12.70
CA VAL A 366 -30.44 -16.89 -12.18
C VAL A 366 -31.65 -17.81 -12.13
N GLY A 367 -31.88 -18.61 -13.19
CA GLY A 367 -32.93 -19.62 -13.23
C GLY A 367 -32.82 -20.64 -12.09
N SER A 368 -31.61 -21.12 -11.82
CA SER A 368 -31.32 -22.06 -10.74
C SER A 368 -31.63 -21.47 -9.36
N ILE A 369 -31.26 -20.21 -9.13
CA ILE A 369 -31.60 -19.51 -7.88
C ILE A 369 -33.10 -19.35 -7.72
N MET A 370 -33.81 -18.98 -8.77
CA MET A 370 -35.27 -18.85 -8.72
C MET A 370 -35.96 -20.20 -8.43
N ARG A 371 -35.47 -21.30 -8.99
CA ARG A 371 -35.92 -22.66 -8.66
C ARG A 371 -35.66 -22.99 -7.18
N LEU A 372 -34.46 -22.69 -6.67
CA LEU A 372 -34.11 -22.89 -5.26
C LEU A 372 -34.99 -22.08 -4.30
N ARG A 373 -35.45 -20.90 -4.73
CA ARG A 373 -36.38 -20.05 -3.97
C ARG A 373 -37.82 -20.58 -3.94
N LYS A 374 -38.19 -21.54 -4.80
CA LYS A 374 -39.54 -22.14 -4.89
C LYS A 374 -40.67 -21.10 -4.92
N ARG A 375 -40.51 -20.04 -5.71
CA ARG A 375 -41.45 -18.89 -5.83
C ARG A 375 -41.72 -18.11 -4.54
N LYS A 376 -40.86 -18.20 -3.52
CA LYS A 376 -40.96 -17.32 -2.34
C LYS A 376 -40.58 -15.88 -2.72
N GLN A 377 -41.31 -14.92 -2.15
CA GLN A 377 -41.03 -13.49 -2.24
C GLN A 377 -40.50 -13.00 -0.88
N PRO A 378 -39.21 -13.22 -0.59
CA PRO A 378 -38.64 -12.89 0.71
C PRO A 378 -38.66 -11.39 0.95
N THR A 379 -39.03 -10.99 2.18
CA THR A 379 -39.00 -9.58 2.62
C THR A 379 -37.73 -9.21 3.39
N ASN A 380 -36.95 -10.22 3.80
CA ASN A 380 -35.65 -10.07 4.44
C ASN A 380 -34.63 -10.96 3.72
N ILE A 381 -33.37 -10.55 3.71
CA ILE A 381 -32.30 -11.27 3.03
C ILE A 381 -32.02 -12.66 3.64
N GLU A 382 -32.24 -12.83 4.95
CA GLU A 382 -32.03 -14.09 5.68
C GLU A 382 -33.06 -15.17 5.33
N ASP A 383 -34.19 -14.76 4.74
CA ASP A 383 -35.30 -15.63 4.35
C ASP A 383 -35.30 -16.00 2.87
N CYS A 384 -34.30 -15.54 2.11
CA CYS A 384 -34.22 -15.76 0.67
C CYS A 384 -34.05 -17.23 0.30
N GLY A 385 -33.43 -18.05 1.14
CA GLY A 385 -33.11 -19.45 0.83
C GLY A 385 -31.96 -19.61 -0.17
N ALA A 386 -31.93 -18.84 -1.25
CA ALA A 386 -30.80 -18.78 -2.20
C ALA A 386 -30.59 -17.37 -2.76
N ILE A 387 -29.33 -16.96 -2.99
CA ILE A 387 -28.95 -15.67 -3.59
C ILE A 387 -27.76 -15.89 -4.51
N PHE A 388 -27.79 -15.35 -5.73
CA PHE A 388 -26.61 -15.23 -6.57
C PHE A 388 -25.83 -13.96 -6.20
N VAL A 389 -24.54 -14.09 -5.96
CA VAL A 389 -23.62 -13.02 -5.63
C VAL A 389 -22.67 -12.82 -6.80
N THR A 390 -22.69 -11.62 -7.38
CA THR A 390 -21.88 -11.29 -8.57
C THR A 390 -21.07 -10.02 -8.36
N THR A 391 -19.92 -9.92 -9.03
CA THR A 391 -19.18 -8.64 -9.14
C THR A 391 -19.70 -7.77 -10.30
N ASN A 392 -20.66 -8.27 -11.10
CA ASN A 392 -21.23 -7.56 -12.24
C ASN A 392 -22.46 -6.72 -11.82
N ASN A 393 -22.24 -5.43 -11.56
CA ASN A 393 -23.29 -4.47 -11.20
C ASN A 393 -24.42 -4.40 -12.25
N THR A 394 -24.07 -4.56 -13.53
CA THR A 394 -25.04 -4.48 -14.63
C THR A 394 -25.96 -5.69 -14.63
N LEU A 395 -25.41 -6.90 -14.42
CA LEU A 395 -26.20 -8.12 -14.30
C LEU A 395 -27.20 -8.03 -13.14
N ALA A 396 -26.74 -7.63 -11.95
CA ALA A 396 -27.60 -7.47 -10.78
C ALA A 396 -28.72 -6.44 -11.01
N LYS A 397 -28.38 -5.29 -11.60
CA LYS A 397 -29.34 -4.22 -11.90
C LYS A 397 -30.38 -4.66 -12.93
N LYS A 398 -29.96 -5.21 -14.07
CA LYS A 398 -30.85 -5.64 -15.15
C LYS A 398 -31.74 -6.81 -14.73
N THR A 399 -31.20 -7.73 -13.93
CA THR A 399 -32.00 -8.80 -13.35
C THR A 399 -33.09 -8.25 -12.43
N LYS A 400 -32.75 -7.30 -11.54
CA LYS A 400 -33.74 -6.63 -10.68
C LYS A 400 -34.81 -5.91 -11.51
N GLU A 401 -34.43 -5.13 -12.52
CA GLU A 401 -35.36 -4.43 -13.42
C GLU A 401 -36.35 -5.39 -14.08
N TYR A 402 -35.84 -6.50 -14.64
CA TYR A 402 -36.67 -7.51 -15.30
C TYR A 402 -37.72 -8.10 -14.36
N PHE A 403 -37.29 -8.61 -13.20
CA PHE A 403 -38.22 -9.29 -12.30
C PHE A 403 -39.21 -8.34 -11.63
N LEU A 404 -38.80 -7.11 -11.29
CA LEU A 404 -39.72 -6.09 -10.76
C LEU A 404 -40.79 -5.67 -11.77
N SER A 405 -40.49 -5.74 -13.08
CA SER A 405 -41.46 -5.42 -14.12
C SER A 405 -42.56 -6.48 -14.28
N GLN A 406 -42.28 -7.71 -13.85
CA GLN A 406 -43.24 -8.83 -13.95
C GLN A 406 -44.05 -8.97 -12.67
N GLU A 407 -43.39 -9.05 -11.51
CA GLU A 407 -44.04 -9.27 -10.22
C GLU A 407 -43.24 -8.62 -9.07
N ASN A 408 -43.89 -8.41 -7.92
CA ASN A 408 -43.18 -7.98 -6.72
C ASN A 408 -42.39 -9.15 -6.13
N ILE A 409 -41.10 -9.25 -6.46
CA ILE A 409 -40.25 -10.36 -6.03
C ILE A 409 -39.64 -10.21 -4.63
N GLY A 410 -39.88 -9.09 -3.93
CA GLY A 410 -39.21 -8.81 -2.66
C GLY A 410 -37.71 -8.59 -2.87
N ILE A 411 -36.85 -9.37 -2.20
CA ILE A 411 -35.40 -9.30 -2.41
C ILE A 411 -35.02 -9.90 -3.78
N PRO A 412 -34.24 -9.20 -4.63
CA PRO A 412 -33.75 -9.71 -5.92
C PRO A 412 -33.02 -11.07 -5.82
N PRO A 413 -33.10 -11.92 -6.87
CA PRO A 413 -32.36 -13.19 -6.93
C PRO A 413 -30.84 -12.99 -7.05
N VAL A 414 -30.43 -11.88 -7.64
CA VAL A 414 -29.04 -11.51 -7.84
C VAL A 414 -28.75 -10.25 -7.02
N LEU A 415 -27.72 -10.33 -6.18
CA LEU A 415 -27.16 -9.20 -5.46
C LEU A 415 -25.69 -9.08 -5.83
N THR A 416 -25.14 -7.87 -5.73
CA THR A 416 -23.69 -7.71 -5.89
C THR A 416 -22.98 -8.09 -4.61
N ASP A 417 -21.74 -8.53 -4.73
CA ASP A 417 -20.83 -8.74 -3.59
C ASP A 417 -20.76 -7.51 -2.69
N SER A 418 -20.72 -6.32 -3.29
CA SER A 418 -20.79 -5.01 -2.61
C SER A 418 -22.05 -4.87 -1.73
N VAL A 419 -23.23 -5.20 -2.25
CA VAL A 419 -24.50 -5.13 -1.49
C VAL A 419 -24.52 -6.17 -0.38
N VAL A 420 -24.13 -7.42 -0.65
CA VAL A 420 -24.10 -8.47 0.36
C VAL A 420 -23.11 -8.11 1.47
N THR A 421 -21.94 -7.58 1.12
CA THR A 421 -20.93 -7.09 2.07
C THR A 421 -21.50 -6.03 2.98
N ASN A 422 -22.16 -5.01 2.43
CA ASN A 422 -22.77 -3.94 3.23
C ASN A 422 -23.78 -4.54 4.24
N LEU A 423 -24.65 -5.44 3.80
CA LEU A 423 -25.67 -6.05 4.65
C LEU A 423 -25.12 -6.92 5.76
N VAL A 424 -24.10 -7.72 5.47
CA VAL A 424 -23.51 -8.65 6.44
C VAL A 424 -22.58 -7.91 7.41
N TRP A 425 -21.82 -6.92 6.91
CA TRP A 425 -20.93 -6.09 7.72
C TRP A 425 -21.70 -5.35 8.81
N LEU A 426 -22.89 -4.82 8.50
CA LEU A 426 -23.73 -4.11 9.46
C LEU A 426 -24.24 -4.97 10.62
N LYS A 427 -24.26 -6.29 10.45
CA LYS A 427 -24.57 -7.20 11.56
C LYS A 427 -23.43 -7.26 12.56
N ASN A 428 -22.17 -7.17 12.10
CA ASN A 428 -20.97 -7.32 12.93
C ASN A 428 -19.81 -6.41 12.49
N PRO A 429 -19.94 -5.07 12.54
CA PRO A 429 -18.92 -4.16 11.98
C PRO A 429 -17.58 -4.24 12.72
N GLN A 430 -17.58 -4.69 13.97
CA GLN A 430 -16.38 -4.87 14.79
C GLN A 430 -15.49 -6.03 14.35
N LEU A 431 -16.04 -7.03 13.65
CA LEU A 431 -15.22 -8.15 13.18
C LEU A 431 -14.25 -7.70 12.08
N TYR A 432 -14.64 -6.70 11.30
CA TYR A 432 -13.86 -6.15 10.19
C TYR A 432 -14.03 -4.62 10.12
N PRO A 433 -13.42 -3.86 11.05
CA PRO A 433 -13.55 -2.39 11.10
C PRO A 433 -12.92 -1.69 9.89
N ASN A 434 -11.96 -2.36 9.23
CA ASN A 434 -11.22 -1.84 8.08
C ASN A 434 -11.88 -2.20 6.74
N LEU A 435 -12.90 -3.06 6.71
CA LEU A 435 -13.54 -3.50 5.47
C LEU A 435 -14.04 -2.34 4.59
N PRO A 436 -14.70 -1.28 5.12
CA PRO A 436 -15.08 -0.13 4.29
C PRO A 436 -13.88 0.56 3.64
N SER A 437 -12.73 0.60 4.32
CA SER A 437 -11.51 1.18 3.76
C SER A 437 -10.88 0.28 2.71
N LEU A 438 -10.85 -1.04 2.92
CA LEU A 438 -10.32 -2.00 1.95
C LEU A 438 -11.16 -2.01 0.67
N LYS A 439 -12.48 -1.94 0.81
CA LYS A 439 -13.41 -1.82 -0.31
C LYS A 439 -13.19 -0.53 -1.09
N LEU A 440 -13.12 0.62 -0.40
CA LEU A 440 -12.83 1.91 -1.03
C LEU A 440 -11.52 1.86 -1.84
N ILE A 441 -10.47 1.25 -1.29
CA ILE A 441 -9.19 1.10 -2.00
C ILE A 441 -9.35 0.20 -3.25
N ALA A 442 -10.08 -0.91 -3.14
CA ALA A 442 -10.35 -1.79 -4.28
C ALA A 442 -11.14 -1.09 -5.39
N ASP A 443 -12.15 -0.29 -5.01
CA ASP A 443 -12.97 0.52 -5.91
C ASP A 443 -12.11 1.60 -6.60
N CYS A 444 -11.25 2.30 -5.85
CA CYS A 444 -10.31 3.27 -6.41
C CYS A 444 -9.34 2.61 -7.41
N LEU A 445 -8.80 1.44 -7.09
CA LEU A 445 -7.92 0.71 -7.99
C LEU A 445 -8.65 0.25 -9.26
N ALA A 446 -9.93 -0.12 -9.16
CA ALA A 446 -10.74 -0.45 -10.33
C ALA A 446 -10.94 0.78 -11.23
N ALA A 447 -11.23 1.95 -10.65
CA ALA A 447 -11.47 3.20 -11.39
C ALA A 447 -10.19 3.83 -11.97
N ILE A 448 -9.02 3.63 -11.36
CA ILE A 448 -7.73 4.13 -11.87
C ILE A 448 -7.21 3.27 -13.02
N ASN A 449 -7.61 2.00 -13.08
CA ASN A 449 -7.24 1.12 -14.17
C ASN A 449 -8.15 1.33 -15.39
N PRO A 450 -7.62 1.18 -16.62
CA PRO A 450 -8.45 1.22 -17.81
C PRO A 450 -9.44 0.04 -17.81
N SER A 451 -10.65 0.30 -18.30
CA SER A 451 -11.59 -0.77 -18.58
C SER A 451 -11.01 -1.74 -19.62
N ASP A 452 -11.43 -3.00 -19.59
CA ASP A 452 -11.01 -3.98 -20.59
C ASP A 452 -11.23 -3.50 -22.01
N ARG A 453 -12.33 -2.78 -22.25
CA ARG A 453 -12.67 -2.24 -23.56
C ARG A 453 -11.68 -1.17 -23.99
N LEU A 454 -11.35 -0.22 -23.10
CA LEU A 454 -10.38 0.83 -23.35
C LEU A 454 -8.97 0.24 -23.57
N TRP A 455 -8.56 -0.68 -22.69
CA TRP A 455 -7.27 -1.35 -22.78
C TRP A 455 -7.12 -2.14 -24.08
N ASN A 456 -8.15 -2.93 -24.43
CA ASN A 456 -8.14 -3.70 -25.67
C ASN A 456 -8.10 -2.80 -26.91
N LYS A 457 -8.83 -1.67 -26.91
CA LYS A 457 -8.78 -0.70 -28.01
C LYS A 457 -7.39 -0.09 -28.17
N TYR A 458 -6.70 0.22 -27.06
CA TYR A 458 -5.32 0.69 -27.06
C TYR A 458 -4.37 -0.36 -27.67
N ILE A 459 -4.46 -1.61 -27.21
CA ILE A 459 -3.63 -2.72 -27.72
C ILE A 459 -3.89 -2.97 -29.21
N ASP A 460 -5.15 -3.00 -29.64
CA ASP A 460 -5.52 -3.21 -31.04
C ASP A 460 -4.92 -2.10 -31.94
N LYS A 461 -4.88 -0.85 -31.44
CA LYS A 461 -4.26 0.27 -32.16
C LYS A 461 -2.74 0.20 -32.20
N LEU A 462 -2.09 -0.26 -31.12
CA LEU A 462 -0.65 -0.53 -31.13
C LEU A 462 -0.26 -1.64 -32.11
N GLU A 463 -1.08 -2.70 -32.19
CA GLU A 463 -0.86 -3.80 -33.13
C GLU A 463 -0.98 -3.33 -34.58
N LEU A 464 -1.97 -2.49 -34.89
CA LEU A 464 -2.11 -1.86 -36.22
C LEU A 464 -0.92 -0.97 -36.59
N LEU A 465 -0.44 -0.14 -35.65
CA LEU A 465 0.75 0.69 -35.86
C LEU A 465 1.99 -0.14 -36.16
N THR A 466 2.13 -1.30 -35.50
CA THR A 466 3.28 -2.19 -35.67
C THR A 466 3.20 -3.02 -36.96
N ALA A 467 1.99 -3.37 -37.41
CA ALA A 467 1.80 -3.99 -38.70
C ALA A 467 2.18 -3.04 -39.86
N ASN A 468 2.04 -1.73 -39.66
CA ASN A 468 2.30 -0.71 -40.68
C ASN A 468 3.73 -0.11 -40.62
N ASN A 469 4.41 -0.17 -39.46
CA ASN A 469 5.79 0.32 -39.27
C ASN A 469 6.73 -0.83 -38.88
N GLU A 470 7.70 -1.16 -39.74
CA GLU A 470 8.74 -2.19 -39.49
C GLU A 470 9.68 -1.89 -38.29
N LEU A 471 9.54 -0.73 -37.64
CA LEU A 471 10.46 -0.23 -36.60
C LEU A 471 10.07 -0.58 -35.16
N ILE A 472 8.86 -1.09 -34.90
CA ILE A 472 8.42 -1.46 -33.55
C ILE A 472 8.53 -2.97 -33.36
N ASP A 473 9.45 -3.41 -32.50
CA ASP A 473 9.63 -4.83 -32.16
C ASP A 473 8.39 -5.39 -31.46
N LYS A 474 7.88 -6.55 -31.91
CA LYS A 474 6.75 -7.26 -31.30
C LYS A 474 6.97 -7.53 -29.80
N ASN A 475 8.21 -7.77 -29.38
CA ASN A 475 8.54 -7.98 -27.96
C ASN A 475 8.31 -6.73 -27.10
N LYS A 476 8.41 -5.53 -27.69
CA LYS A 476 8.08 -4.28 -26.98
C LYS A 476 6.60 -4.18 -26.67
N ILE A 477 5.72 -4.57 -27.61
CA ILE A 477 4.25 -4.57 -27.38
C ILE A 477 3.89 -5.52 -26.24
N VAL A 478 4.47 -6.72 -26.23
CA VAL A 478 4.24 -7.71 -25.15
C VAL A 478 4.67 -7.14 -23.80
N THR A 479 5.80 -6.43 -23.75
CA THR A 479 6.25 -5.76 -22.53
C THR A 479 5.25 -4.69 -22.12
N LEU A 480 4.88 -3.76 -23.02
CA LEU A 480 3.95 -2.66 -22.73
C LEU A 480 2.57 -3.15 -22.28
N ARG A 481 2.12 -4.31 -22.76
CA ARG A 481 0.82 -4.90 -22.44
C ARG A 481 0.62 -5.23 -20.95
N TYR A 482 1.70 -5.45 -20.23
CA TYR A 482 1.65 -5.83 -18.81
C TYR A 482 2.37 -4.85 -17.91
N LEU A 483 2.83 -3.70 -18.43
CA LEU A 483 3.43 -2.65 -17.60
C LEU A 483 2.33 -1.86 -16.90
N PRO A 484 2.30 -1.80 -15.55
CA PRO A 484 1.36 -0.96 -14.80
C PRO A 484 1.44 0.52 -15.21
N GLU A 485 2.63 1.00 -15.54
CA GLU A 485 2.88 2.37 -15.99
C GLU A 485 2.17 2.68 -17.31
N ALA A 486 2.05 1.69 -18.20
CA ALA A 486 1.36 1.87 -19.47
C ALA A 486 -0.14 2.07 -19.27
N LYS A 487 -0.75 1.32 -18.34
CA LYS A 487 -2.15 1.51 -17.93
C LYS A 487 -2.35 2.89 -17.31
N LYS A 488 -1.44 3.32 -16.43
CA LYS A 488 -1.47 4.65 -15.80
C LYS A 488 -1.39 5.78 -16.83
N ILE A 489 -0.41 5.77 -17.73
CA ILE A 489 -0.24 6.83 -18.74
C ILE A 489 -1.42 6.85 -19.71
N LEU A 490 -1.96 5.68 -20.08
CA LEU A 490 -3.18 5.60 -20.88
C LEU A 490 -4.33 6.32 -20.17
N MET A 491 -4.53 6.03 -18.89
CA MET A 491 -5.60 6.65 -18.10
C MET A 491 -5.35 8.13 -17.82
N ASP A 492 -4.11 8.56 -17.62
CA ASP A 492 -3.78 9.98 -17.52
C ASP A 492 -4.15 10.70 -18.82
N LYS A 493 -3.82 10.16 -19.99
CA LYS A 493 -4.13 10.83 -21.27
C LYS A 493 -5.61 10.75 -21.65
N THR A 494 -6.26 9.61 -21.44
CA THR A 494 -7.63 9.36 -21.91
C THR A 494 -8.69 9.61 -20.86
N MET A 495 -8.33 9.54 -19.57
CA MET A 495 -9.24 9.64 -18.42
C MET A 495 -10.44 8.70 -18.56
N GLY A 496 -10.22 7.50 -19.11
CA GLY A 496 -11.28 6.53 -19.36
C GLY A 496 -12.04 6.73 -20.69
N ASP A 497 -11.88 7.86 -21.40
CA ASP A 497 -12.61 8.09 -22.65
C ASP A 497 -12.05 7.24 -23.79
N GLU A 498 -12.83 6.24 -24.20
CA GLU A 498 -12.53 5.39 -25.34
C GLU A 498 -12.34 6.18 -26.64
N ASN A 499 -13.02 7.30 -26.83
CA ASN A 499 -12.95 8.09 -28.06
C ASN A 499 -11.66 8.89 -28.18
N ALA A 500 -10.94 9.11 -27.07
CA ALA A 500 -9.66 9.78 -27.05
C ALA A 500 -8.52 8.92 -27.66
N ILE A 501 -8.72 7.60 -27.82
CA ILE A 501 -7.73 6.70 -28.42
C ILE A 501 -7.76 6.81 -29.95
N THR A 502 -6.74 7.49 -30.50
CA THR A 502 -6.39 7.49 -31.92
C THR A 502 -5.03 6.81 -32.15
N GLU A 503 -4.65 6.59 -33.41
CA GLU A 503 -3.31 6.09 -33.75
C GLU A 503 -2.19 7.05 -33.29
N GLY A 504 -2.44 8.37 -33.36
CA GLY A 504 -1.51 9.38 -32.80
C GLY A 504 -1.38 9.24 -31.29
N THR A 505 -2.50 9.15 -30.58
CA THR A 505 -2.53 8.97 -29.12
C THR A 505 -1.79 7.71 -28.68
N ALA A 506 -1.98 6.59 -29.39
CA ALA A 506 -1.33 5.32 -29.04
C ALA A 506 0.21 5.40 -29.17
N ASN A 507 0.70 6.07 -30.21
CA ASN A 507 2.13 6.30 -30.42
C ASN A 507 2.71 7.28 -29.39
N GLU A 508 2.00 8.35 -29.05
CA GLU A 508 2.42 9.29 -28.01
C GLU A 508 2.57 8.62 -26.64
N ILE A 509 1.63 7.76 -26.26
CA ILE A 509 1.71 6.97 -25.02
C ILE A 509 2.96 6.09 -25.02
N LEU A 510 3.25 5.41 -26.13
CA LEU A 510 4.44 4.57 -26.26
C LEU A 510 5.73 5.37 -26.08
N VAL A 511 5.84 6.51 -26.75
CA VAL A 511 7.01 7.41 -26.64
C VAL A 511 7.16 7.94 -25.22
N GLU A 512 6.06 8.26 -24.55
CA GLU A 512 6.09 8.74 -23.17
C GLU A 512 6.53 7.67 -22.18
N ILE A 513 6.07 6.43 -22.33
CA ILE A 513 6.55 5.28 -21.54
C ILE A 513 8.06 5.09 -21.73
N GLU A 514 8.54 5.12 -22.98
CA GLU A 514 9.98 4.99 -23.25
C GLU A 514 10.79 6.12 -22.61
N LYS A 515 10.31 7.37 -22.70
CA LYS A 515 10.95 8.54 -22.09
C LYS A 515 11.02 8.44 -20.57
N GLN A 516 9.92 8.04 -19.91
CA GLN A 516 9.88 7.88 -18.45
C GLN A 516 10.85 6.78 -18.01
N ARG A 517 10.86 5.62 -18.69
CA ARG A 517 11.81 4.55 -18.38
C ARG A 517 13.26 4.97 -18.52
N LEU A 518 13.60 5.72 -19.57
CA LEU A 518 14.96 6.25 -19.74
C LEU A 518 15.33 7.18 -18.58
N THR A 519 14.40 8.03 -18.15
CA THR A 519 14.60 8.95 -17.03
C THR A 519 14.77 8.21 -15.71
N GLU A 520 13.98 7.16 -15.44
CA GLU A 520 14.15 6.32 -14.25
C GLU A 520 15.47 5.57 -14.25
N ILE A 521 15.89 5.01 -15.38
CA ILE A 521 17.20 4.35 -15.52
C ILE A 521 18.33 5.36 -15.22
N GLU A 522 18.20 6.61 -15.68
CA GLU A 522 19.16 7.67 -15.38
C GLU A 522 19.17 8.02 -13.88
N LEU A 523 18.00 8.15 -13.24
CA LEU A 523 17.88 8.41 -11.81
C LEU A 523 18.47 7.29 -10.95
N VAL A 524 18.25 6.03 -11.33
CA VAL A 524 18.83 4.87 -10.64
C VAL A 524 20.35 4.89 -10.78
N LYS A 525 20.87 5.10 -12.00
CA LYS A 525 22.31 5.23 -12.25
C LYS A 525 22.93 6.39 -11.45
N GLU A 526 22.22 7.50 -11.32
CA GLU A 526 22.70 8.64 -10.54
C GLU A 526 22.72 8.34 -9.04
N LYS A 527 21.70 7.67 -8.50
CA LYS A 527 21.70 7.18 -7.11
C LYS A 527 22.84 6.19 -6.85
N GLU A 528 23.11 5.28 -7.79
CA GLU A 528 24.25 4.35 -7.69
C GLU A 528 25.59 5.09 -7.73
N ARG A 529 25.74 6.10 -8.59
CA ARG A 529 26.92 6.97 -8.63
C ARG A 529 27.13 7.73 -7.33
N GLN A 530 26.07 8.28 -6.74
CA GLN A 530 26.14 8.98 -5.45
C GLN A 530 26.60 8.03 -4.34
N LYS A 531 26.01 6.83 -4.23
CA LYS A 531 26.46 5.81 -3.27
C LYS A 531 27.93 5.40 -3.48
N ALA A 532 28.35 5.24 -4.73
CA ALA A 532 29.75 4.94 -5.04
C ALA A 532 30.70 6.08 -4.66
N GLN A 533 30.30 7.34 -4.87
CA GLN A 533 31.07 8.51 -4.47
C GLN A 533 31.18 8.63 -2.94
N GLU A 534 30.09 8.40 -2.21
CA GLU A 534 30.09 8.37 -0.75
C GLU A 534 31.06 7.32 -0.19
N SER A 535 31.03 6.09 -0.74
CA SER A 535 31.97 5.03 -0.38
C SER A 535 33.43 5.38 -0.68
N ILE A 536 33.71 6.04 -1.82
CA ILE A 536 35.07 6.51 -2.16
C ILE A 536 35.54 7.59 -1.15
N ILE A 537 34.67 8.52 -0.75
CA ILE A 537 34.99 9.56 0.23
C ILE A 537 35.30 8.94 1.60
N GLU A 538 34.54 7.93 2.00
CA GLU A 538 34.75 7.21 3.27
C GLU A 538 36.09 6.48 3.27
N HIS A 539 36.38 5.69 2.23
CA HIS A 539 37.68 5.01 2.09
C HIS A 539 38.86 5.98 2.00
N LYS A 540 38.67 7.18 1.42
CA LYS A 540 39.72 8.20 1.38
C LYS A 540 40.01 8.76 2.77
N LYS A 541 38.98 9.06 3.57
CA LYS A 541 39.15 9.50 4.96
C LYS A 541 39.83 8.43 5.81
N GLU A 542 39.44 7.18 5.64
CA GLU A 542 40.07 6.04 6.33
C GLU A 542 41.56 5.94 5.99
N ASN A 543 41.91 6.01 4.70
CA ASN A 543 43.30 6.00 4.25
C ASN A 543 44.11 7.21 4.76
N GLU A 544 43.52 8.40 4.78
CA GLU A 544 44.17 9.60 5.34
C GLU A 544 44.46 9.45 6.84
N ASN A 545 43.53 8.84 7.60
CA ASN A 545 43.75 8.51 9.01
C ASN A 545 44.86 7.47 9.20
N LEU A 546 44.85 6.37 8.42
CA LEU A 546 45.91 5.35 8.47
C LEU A 546 47.28 5.95 8.12
N GLN A 547 47.36 6.81 7.10
CA GLN A 547 48.61 7.49 6.74
C GLN A 547 49.11 8.39 7.85
N LYS A 548 48.21 9.10 8.54
CA LYS A 548 48.56 9.93 9.69
C LYS A 548 49.09 9.08 10.85
N GLU A 549 48.43 7.98 11.19
CA GLU A 549 48.89 7.05 12.23
C GLU A 549 50.25 6.43 11.91
N LEU A 550 50.49 6.04 10.65
CA LEU A 550 51.80 5.53 10.22
C LEU A 550 52.89 6.59 10.37
N LYS A 551 52.62 7.84 9.97
CA LYS A 551 53.57 8.95 10.09
C LYS A 551 53.89 9.28 11.56
N ASP A 552 52.88 9.27 12.42
CA ASP A 552 53.05 9.50 13.86
C ASP A 552 53.87 8.36 14.51
N ARG A 553 53.63 7.11 14.09
CA ARG A 553 54.40 5.95 14.54
C ARG A 553 55.86 6.00 14.09
N ASP A 554 56.13 6.38 12.84
CA ASP A 554 57.50 6.49 12.32
C ASP A 554 58.26 7.65 12.98
N SER A 555 57.58 8.77 13.24
CA SER A 555 58.13 9.88 14.02
C SER A 555 58.46 9.47 15.46
N ALA A 556 57.57 8.75 16.14
CA ALA A 556 57.83 8.23 17.48
C ALA A 556 58.99 7.22 17.51
N TYR A 557 59.07 6.36 16.49
CA TYR A 557 60.14 5.38 16.33
C TYR A 557 61.51 6.05 16.12
N SER A 558 61.60 7.01 15.21
CA SER A 558 62.84 7.76 14.94
C SER A 558 63.33 8.57 16.15
N ASN A 559 62.42 9.24 16.86
CA ASN A 559 62.74 9.97 18.09
C ASN A 559 63.29 9.02 19.19
N THR A 560 62.70 7.84 19.33
CA THR A 560 63.16 6.82 20.28
C THR A 560 64.58 6.35 19.95
N LEU A 561 64.86 6.09 18.67
CA LEU A 561 66.21 5.72 18.21
C LEU A 561 67.24 6.82 18.45
N GLU A 562 66.89 8.09 18.25
CA GLU A 562 67.79 9.21 18.49
C GLU A 562 68.14 9.35 19.99
N ILE A 563 67.16 9.16 20.87
CA ILE A 563 67.37 9.16 22.33
C ILE A 563 68.31 8.03 22.75
N ILE A 564 68.09 6.81 22.24
CA ILE A 564 68.94 5.65 22.52
C ILE A 564 70.37 5.90 22.02
N ARG A 565 70.53 6.48 20.82
CA ARG A 565 71.83 6.82 20.26
C ARG A 565 72.58 7.84 21.10
N LYS A 566 71.92 8.91 21.55
CA LYS A 566 72.51 9.92 22.45
C LYS A 566 72.95 9.31 23.78
N ARG A 567 72.13 8.46 24.40
CA ARG A 567 72.48 7.76 25.66
C ARG A 567 73.66 6.82 25.48
N SER A 568 73.67 6.04 24.40
CA SER A 568 74.74 5.09 24.08
C SER A 568 76.08 5.81 23.83
N ASN A 569 76.07 6.90 23.06
CA ASN A 569 77.26 7.75 22.86
C ASN A 569 77.78 8.34 24.17
N LYS A 570 76.89 8.87 25.02
CA LYS A 570 77.29 9.45 26.31
C LYS A 570 77.94 8.40 27.22
N ARG A 571 77.34 7.21 27.33
CA ARG A 571 77.92 6.09 28.10
C ARG A 571 79.27 5.64 27.56
N ALA A 572 79.40 5.50 26.24
CA ALA A 572 80.66 5.14 25.62
C ALA A 572 81.76 6.17 25.89
N ALA A 573 81.44 7.47 25.79
CA ALA A 573 82.37 8.55 26.10
C ALA A 573 82.83 8.52 27.57
N THR A 574 81.90 8.35 28.52
CA THR A 574 82.23 8.27 29.95
C THR A 574 83.14 7.08 30.26
N ILE A 575 82.82 5.90 29.72
CA ILE A 575 83.64 4.69 29.95
C ILE A 575 85.02 4.83 29.31
N THR A 576 85.09 5.37 28.10
CA THR A 576 86.36 5.62 27.41
C THR A 576 87.22 6.58 28.22
N PHE A 577 86.64 7.68 28.72
CA PHE A 577 87.33 8.63 29.58
C PHE A 577 87.87 7.99 30.86
N VAL A 578 87.05 7.17 31.55
CA VAL A 578 87.47 6.46 32.76
C VAL A 578 88.63 5.50 32.48
N ILE A 579 88.59 4.77 31.37
CA ILE A 579 89.67 3.84 30.98
C ILE A 579 90.96 4.62 30.68
N VAL A 580 90.87 5.70 29.90
CA VAL A 580 92.03 6.54 29.58
C VAL A 580 92.62 7.15 30.86
N PHE A 581 91.77 7.66 31.76
CA PHE A 581 92.20 8.20 33.04
C PHE A 581 92.91 7.16 33.91
N LEU A 582 92.36 5.94 34.01
CA LEU A 582 93.00 4.83 34.74
C LEU A 582 94.36 4.46 34.15
N ILE A 583 94.48 4.42 32.82
CA ILE A 583 95.76 4.17 32.13
C ILE A 583 96.76 5.29 32.45
N CYS A 584 96.35 6.56 32.38
CA CYS A 584 97.21 7.69 32.74
C CYS A 584 97.65 7.66 34.20
N CYS A 585 96.75 7.33 35.14
CA CYS A 585 97.10 7.16 36.56
C CYS A 585 98.08 6.00 36.77
N LEU A 586 97.89 4.87 36.08
CA LEU A 586 98.78 3.71 36.16
C LEU A 586 100.17 4.04 35.62
N LEU A 587 100.25 4.74 34.49
CA LEU A 587 101.51 5.23 33.93
C LEU A 587 102.20 6.26 34.84
N GLY A 588 101.42 7.15 35.47
CA GLY A 588 101.91 8.10 36.46
C GLY A 588 102.48 7.40 37.70
N LEU A 589 101.78 6.39 38.23
CA LEU A 589 102.25 5.56 39.34
C LEU A 589 103.52 4.78 38.97
N LEU A 590 103.55 4.14 37.80
CA LEU A 590 104.74 3.45 37.31
C LEU A 590 105.94 4.40 37.24
N SER A 591 105.77 5.59 36.66
CA SER A 591 106.81 6.62 36.59
C SER A 591 107.28 7.03 37.99
N PHE A 592 106.36 7.29 38.92
CA PHE A 592 106.67 7.64 40.30
C PHE A 592 107.47 6.54 41.02
N PHE A 593 107.02 5.28 40.92
CA PHE A 593 107.73 4.13 41.52
C PHE A 593 109.12 3.92 40.89
N THR A 594 109.29 4.14 39.59
CA THR A 594 110.62 4.08 38.98
C THR A 594 111.57 5.18 39.48
N LEU A 595 111.04 6.31 39.94
CA LEU A 595 111.83 7.39 40.52
C LEU A 595 112.18 7.14 42.00
N GLU A 596 111.28 6.51 42.76
CA GLU A 596 111.44 6.33 44.22
C GLU A 596 112.15 5.02 44.61
N LEU A 597 111.95 3.92 43.88
CA LEU A 597 112.52 2.60 44.24
C LEU A 597 113.97 2.39 43.77
N VAL A 598 114.53 3.38 43.07
CA VAL A 598 115.82 3.21 42.42
C VAL A 598 116.79 4.24 42.99
N GLU A 599 117.63 3.80 43.95
CA GLU A 599 118.85 4.48 44.42
C GLU A 599 119.91 4.53 43.28
N LEU A 600 119.49 5.01 42.09
CA LEU A 600 120.37 5.25 40.97
C LEU A 600 120.95 6.65 41.06
N HIS A 601 122.23 6.78 40.71
CA HIS A 601 122.93 8.05 40.58
C HIS A 601 122.06 9.10 39.88
N LYS A 602 122.09 10.33 40.39
CA LYS A 602 121.31 11.50 39.93
C LYS A 602 121.26 11.65 38.39
N ASN A 603 122.32 11.28 37.70
CA ASN A 603 122.41 11.35 36.23
C ASN A 603 121.51 10.32 35.51
N ILE A 604 121.28 9.15 36.08
CA ILE A 604 120.43 8.11 35.49
C ILE A 604 118.95 8.42 35.76
N GLN A 605 118.61 8.99 36.92
CA GLN A 605 117.26 9.51 37.18
C GLN A 605 116.90 10.67 36.23
N ILE A 606 117.84 11.59 35.98
CA ILE A 606 117.64 12.67 34.99
C ILE A 606 117.52 12.07 33.58
N ALA A 607 118.33 11.07 33.22
CA ALA A 607 118.24 10.43 31.92
C ALA A 607 116.89 9.73 31.71
N ILE A 608 116.35 9.02 32.72
CA ILE A 608 115.04 8.36 32.63
C ILE A 608 113.91 9.39 32.60
N SER A 609 113.96 10.42 33.45
CA SER A 609 112.97 11.50 33.45
C SER A 609 112.94 12.25 32.11
N VAL A 610 114.11 12.63 31.58
CA VAL A 610 114.22 13.24 30.25
C VAL A 610 113.76 12.27 29.17
N SER A 611 114.10 10.98 29.25
CA SER A 611 113.66 9.98 28.27
C SER A 611 112.14 9.84 28.26
N VAL A 612 111.49 9.75 29.42
CA VAL A 612 110.02 9.66 29.53
C VAL A 612 109.36 10.97 29.09
N THR A 613 109.90 12.12 29.48
CA THR A 613 109.34 13.45 29.14
C THR A 613 109.54 13.80 27.66
N VAL A 614 110.57 13.25 27.01
CA VAL A 614 110.85 13.41 25.57
C VAL A 614 110.17 12.32 24.73
N LEU A 615 109.93 11.11 25.29
CA LEU A 615 109.22 10.04 24.58
C LEU A 615 107.77 10.42 24.27
N PHE A 616 107.06 11.10 25.17
CA PHE A 616 105.65 11.47 24.95
C PHE A 616 105.47 12.49 23.81
N PRO A 617 106.27 13.58 23.72
CA PRO A 617 106.30 14.46 22.55
C PRO A 617 106.73 13.75 21.27
N ILE A 618 107.70 12.82 21.34
CA ILE A 618 108.14 12.04 20.18
C ILE A 618 107.04 11.09 19.70
N LEU A 619 106.32 10.42 20.60
CA LEU A 619 105.14 9.62 20.25
C LEU A 619 104.01 10.48 19.65
N GLY A 620 103.82 11.70 20.16
CA GLY A 620 102.91 12.69 19.56
C GLY A 620 103.38 13.27 18.22
N PHE A 621 104.69 13.24 17.94
CA PHE A 621 105.26 13.67 16.65
C PHE A 621 105.24 12.53 15.62
N ILE A 622 105.49 11.29 16.06
CA ILE A 622 105.41 10.06 15.25
C ILE A 622 103.97 9.75 14.85
N SER A 623 102.97 10.05 15.71
CA SER A 623 101.55 9.92 15.34
C SER A 623 101.17 10.79 14.14
N LYS A 624 101.81 11.97 14.03
CA LYS A 624 101.61 12.93 12.93
C LYS A 624 102.16 12.45 11.57
N PHE A 625 103.17 11.56 11.58
CA PHE A 625 103.83 11.06 10.35
C PHE A 625 103.43 9.64 9.96
N THR A 626 103.01 8.79 10.90
CA THR A 626 102.64 7.38 10.64
C THR A 626 101.13 7.15 10.53
N GLY A 627 100.31 8.17 10.82
CA GLY A 627 98.85 8.05 10.88
C GLY A 627 98.35 7.25 12.08
N PHE A 628 99.24 6.83 12.98
CA PHE A 628 98.92 6.11 14.20
C PHE A 628 98.60 7.09 15.32
N ASP A 629 97.38 7.62 15.30
CA ASP A 629 96.90 8.56 16.30
C ASP A 629 96.21 7.82 17.45
N ILE A 630 96.73 7.98 18.67
CA ILE A 630 96.13 7.42 19.88
C ILE A 630 94.71 7.98 20.06
N THR A 631 94.45 9.22 19.63
CA THR A 631 93.10 9.78 19.64
C THR A 631 92.18 9.04 18.67
N LEU A 632 92.67 8.62 17.50
CA LEU A 632 91.91 7.81 16.54
C LEU A 632 91.63 6.38 17.06
N LEU A 633 92.55 5.80 17.83
CA LEU A 633 92.31 4.52 18.52
C LEU A 633 91.26 4.65 19.62
N ILE A 634 91.32 5.72 20.41
CA ILE A 634 90.33 6.06 21.45
C ILE A 634 88.97 6.32 20.79
N GLU A 635 88.90 7.05 19.68
CA GLU A 635 87.68 7.28 18.91
C GLU A 635 87.12 5.99 18.32
N LYS A 636 87.95 5.14 17.70
CA LYS A 636 87.52 3.83 17.20
C LYS A 636 86.96 2.95 18.32
N PHE A 637 87.60 2.97 19.48
CA PHE A 637 87.14 2.23 20.67
C PHE A 637 85.81 2.79 21.20
N GLN A 638 85.67 4.12 21.29
CA GLN A 638 84.43 4.78 21.68
C GLN A 638 83.28 4.51 20.70
N ILE A 639 83.55 4.51 19.39
CA ILE A 639 82.57 4.14 18.35
C ILE A 639 82.14 2.68 18.52
N HIS A 640 83.08 1.76 18.78
CA HIS A 640 82.77 0.35 18.99
C HIS A 640 81.91 0.15 20.25
N LEU A 641 82.28 0.78 21.37
CA LEU A 641 81.49 0.79 22.60
C LEU A 641 80.10 1.40 22.39
N SER A 642 80.00 2.51 21.66
CA SER A 642 78.72 3.15 21.35
C SER A 642 77.81 2.21 20.55
N LYS A 643 78.35 1.56 19.51
CA LYS A 643 77.62 0.54 18.73
C LYS A 643 77.15 -0.62 19.63
N PHE A 644 78.01 -1.11 20.51
CA PHE A 644 77.66 -2.17 21.46
C PHE A 644 76.52 -1.75 22.41
N PHE A 645 76.61 -0.57 23.02
CA PHE A 645 75.54 -0.08 23.90
C PHE A 645 74.23 0.19 23.15
N PHE A 646 74.31 0.71 21.92
CA PHE A 646 73.16 0.94 21.07
C PHE A 646 72.43 -0.37 20.74
N GLN A 647 73.17 -1.41 20.32
CA GLN A 647 72.61 -2.75 20.06
C GLN A 647 72.02 -3.38 21.33
N LYS A 648 72.69 -3.22 22.48
CA LYS A 648 72.21 -3.73 23.76
C LYS A 648 70.94 -3.02 24.26
N GLU A 649 70.81 -1.71 24.03
CA GLU A 649 69.59 -0.98 24.40
C GLU A 649 68.43 -1.30 23.44
N CYS A 650 68.69 -1.40 22.14
CA CYS A 650 67.66 -1.78 21.18
C CYS A 650 67.16 -3.21 21.39
N SER A 651 68.04 -4.18 21.67
CA SER A 651 67.64 -5.56 21.98
C SER A 651 66.80 -5.68 23.26
N LYS A 652 67.14 -4.92 24.31
CA LYS A 652 66.32 -4.84 25.54
C LYS A 652 64.90 -4.34 25.27
N LEU A 653 64.76 -3.42 24.32
CA LEU A 653 63.47 -2.83 23.94
C LEU A 653 62.76 -3.60 22.81
N LYS A 654 63.31 -4.75 22.38
CA LYS A 654 62.83 -5.54 21.23
C LYS A 654 62.69 -4.72 19.94
N ILE A 655 63.52 -3.69 19.79
CA ILE A 655 63.60 -2.88 18.57
C ILE A 655 64.43 -3.66 17.56
N ASN A 656 63.82 -4.01 16.41
CA ASN A 656 64.50 -4.73 15.35
C ASN A 656 65.46 -3.78 14.63
N ILE A 657 66.76 -4.04 14.75
CA ILE A 657 67.79 -3.32 14.01
C ILE A 657 68.14 -4.19 12.79
N ASN A 658 67.60 -3.85 11.63
CA ASN A 658 68.18 -4.32 10.36
C ASN A 658 69.19 -3.30 9.86
#